data_AF-A0AAE0FI12-F1
#
_entry.id   AF-A0AAE0FI12-F1
#
_cell.length_a   1.000
_cell.length_b   1.000
_cell.length_c   1.000
_cell.angle_alpha   90.00
_cell.angle_beta   90.00
_cell.angle_gamma   90.00
#
_symmetry.space_group_name_H-M   'P 1'
#
loop_
_entity.id
_entity.type
_entity.pdbx_description
1 polymer ?
#
loop_
_entity_poly.entity_id
_entity_poly.type
_entity_poly.pdbx_seq_one_letter_code
_entity_poly.pdbx_strand_id
1 'polypeptide(L)'
;MVHLNSCADEVLFGQQVRAASAHVTLLARRFFFNPIATPPTVPPRVPLPLKAEPEEGTTETGNSNRLCVVTCSPLGEHSASNQITRQFLEAYYERYPEAEADTMDLALEPCAPWSLEHSQARFAVWSEGPESVPAEARASWQCTMDLIARLQSAQTWVLACPMWNFHAPSALKSLFDHLVQPFVTFDPVKGCGLLTGTTAYVLCSAGGLLGTEHDHLRHYIRDILAFIGITDVRMVEANGTANPSSREIVLEEAGGRSLQWLKSPPPAVLYQFPQLFSDNWQNLPRLPLPDLQRTMELYLESVRPLCLERDFREAQLAEHEELVAAFVEGPGAQLQARLLEQERVATEAGTYPHSYVEGVWDEMYHRLRCPAPVHVSPFFGIHGGATVEGQLPRAAAFIHSFVKWTRKVLSGRLEPDLSGGQQLCMSSFSKLFGSAKVPRPEMDCLVCEPEALHVVVLRQGRIYALEVVKKCRRVDQVLTPAAIEEHLARIVDAADKTAAIEAAAMAKVEEDYRLMMYYKAEARAAEEAALEQERAAEAAANESAEGADQEAEATPAEDSATEPKGSEGGGSGEGGGSSDGGSSGEGEASGEGADASEEVERLPLPLPLETPPPEPRLHRQARIGVLTSADRDTWAAARSALEAVEGNAEALRTVDRALLVVCLDHHDPPSSSTDKAAALLSGPAENR
;
A
#
# COMPACT_ATOMS: atom_id res chain seq x y z
N MET A 1 21.25 -9.97 3.79
CA MET A 1 20.21 -10.65 3.00
C MET A 1 20.02 -12.04 3.58
N VAL A 2 18.83 -12.34 4.08
CA VAL A 2 18.46 -13.72 4.44
C VAL A 2 17.79 -14.32 3.21
N HIS A 3 18.32 -15.42 2.69
CA HIS A 3 17.60 -16.22 1.70
C HIS A 3 16.45 -16.94 2.42
N LEU A 4 15.22 -16.50 2.17
CA LEU A 4 14.01 -17.28 2.46
C LEU A 4 13.90 -18.36 1.39
N ASN A 5 13.62 -19.59 1.79
CA ASN A 5 13.68 -20.75 0.90
C ASN A 5 12.47 -21.65 1.14
N SER A 6 11.82 -22.03 0.05
CA SER A 6 10.42 -22.44 -0.04
C SER A 6 9.88 -23.46 0.98
N CYS A 7 8.57 -23.33 1.25
CA CYS A 7 7.65 -24.30 1.86
C CYS A 7 7.57 -24.32 3.40
N ALA A 8 8.63 -24.00 4.15
CA ALA A 8 8.50 -23.71 5.59
C ALA A 8 7.92 -22.30 5.88
N ASP A 9 8.04 -21.40 4.90
CA ASP A 9 7.82 -19.97 5.08
C ASP A 9 6.34 -19.53 5.12
N GLU A 10 5.37 -20.26 4.55
CA GLU A 10 3.96 -19.81 4.58
C GLU A 10 3.38 -19.77 6.00
N VAL A 11 3.75 -20.71 6.86
CA VAL A 11 3.32 -20.73 8.26
C VAL A 11 4.05 -19.65 9.05
N LEU A 12 5.34 -19.42 8.80
CA LEU A 12 6.12 -18.39 9.47
C LEU A 12 5.68 -16.98 9.05
N PHE A 13 5.47 -16.75 7.76
CA PHE A 13 4.92 -15.53 7.18
C PHE A 13 3.48 -15.29 7.66
N GLY A 14 2.63 -16.31 7.62
CA GLY A 14 1.27 -16.26 8.16
C GLY A 14 1.18 -16.03 9.67
N GLN A 15 2.24 -16.35 10.43
CA GLN A 15 2.37 -16.00 11.85
C GLN A 15 2.97 -14.60 12.04
N GLN A 16 3.95 -14.17 11.26
CA GLN A 16 4.52 -12.81 11.30
C GLN A 16 3.50 -11.76 10.86
N VAL A 17 2.70 -12.03 9.82
CA VAL A 17 1.59 -11.18 9.38
C VAL A 17 0.47 -11.13 10.42
N ARG A 18 0.10 -12.26 11.04
CA ARG A 18 -0.88 -12.25 12.16
C ARG A 18 -0.35 -11.55 13.42
N ALA A 19 0.95 -11.65 13.71
CA ALA A 19 1.59 -10.89 14.78
C ALA A 19 1.61 -9.39 14.47
N ALA A 20 1.98 -8.97 13.26
CA ALA A 20 1.98 -7.58 12.83
C ALA A 20 0.56 -6.98 12.80
N SER A 21 -0.43 -7.75 12.31
CA SER A 21 -1.86 -7.46 12.32
C SER A 21 -2.32 -6.98 13.71
N ALA A 22 -2.08 -7.78 14.76
CA ALA A 22 -2.47 -7.44 16.13
C ALA A 22 -1.76 -6.20 16.73
N HIS A 23 -0.65 -5.74 16.12
CA HIS A 23 0.15 -4.62 16.64
C HIS A 23 -0.20 -3.26 16.06
N VAL A 24 -0.72 -3.18 14.84
CA VAL A 24 -1.15 -1.89 14.29
C VAL A 24 -2.48 -1.45 14.92
N THR A 25 -3.34 -2.38 15.36
CA THR A 25 -4.45 -2.11 16.30
C THR A 25 -3.94 -1.55 17.64
N LEU A 26 -2.69 -1.83 18.01
CA LEU A 26 -2.04 -1.35 19.22
C LEU A 26 -1.33 0.00 19.01
N LEU A 27 -0.86 0.31 17.79
CA LEU A 27 -0.51 1.68 17.34
C LEU A 27 -1.72 2.62 17.47
N ALA A 28 -2.91 2.18 17.02
CA ALA A 28 -4.15 2.94 17.19
C ALA A 28 -4.52 3.21 18.67
N ARG A 29 -4.01 2.42 19.62
CA ARG A 29 -4.26 2.55 21.07
C ARG A 29 -3.14 3.24 21.86
N ARG A 30 -1.98 3.56 21.26
CA ARG A 30 -0.84 4.15 21.99
C ARG A 30 -0.18 5.32 21.25
N PHE A 31 -0.40 6.51 21.80
CA PHE A 31 0.31 7.77 21.58
C PHE A 31 -0.03 8.59 20.32
N PHE A 32 -1.29 9.05 20.26
CA PHE A 32 -1.53 10.43 19.80
C PHE A 32 -0.95 11.41 20.83
N PHE A 33 0.04 12.22 20.44
CA PHE A 33 0.53 13.32 21.29
C PHE A 33 -0.39 14.54 21.08
N ASN A 34 -1.47 14.63 21.86
CA ASN A 34 -2.36 15.79 21.86
C ASN A 34 -1.91 16.79 22.96
N PRO A 35 -1.30 17.95 22.62
CA PRO A 35 -0.77 18.86 23.62
C PRO A 35 -1.75 20.00 23.94
N ILE A 36 -2.17 20.01 25.21
CA ILE A 36 -2.64 21.16 26.02
C ILE A 36 -4.14 21.50 25.93
N ALA A 37 -4.70 21.75 27.13
CA ALA A 37 -6.12 21.84 27.41
C ALA A 37 -6.71 23.27 27.36
N THR A 38 -8.05 23.32 27.35
CA THR A 38 -8.96 24.45 27.64
C THR A 38 -8.87 25.71 26.75
N PRO A 39 -9.88 25.95 25.88
CA PRO A 39 -10.20 27.30 25.42
C PRO A 39 -10.96 28.09 26.50
N PRO A 40 -10.86 29.44 26.53
CA PRO A 40 -11.72 30.26 27.37
C PRO A 40 -13.18 30.20 26.89
N THR A 41 -14.12 30.31 27.82
CA THR A 41 -15.56 30.28 27.55
C THR A 41 -16.00 31.40 26.61
N VAL A 42 -16.37 31.04 25.39
CA VAL A 42 -17.20 31.87 24.49
C VAL A 42 -18.63 31.34 24.59
N PRO A 43 -19.66 32.17 24.79
CA PRO A 43 -21.04 31.70 24.89
C PRO A 43 -21.49 31.04 23.57
N PRO A 44 -22.30 29.97 23.62
CA PRO A 44 -22.66 29.22 22.44
C PRO A 44 -23.51 30.06 21.48
N ARG A 45 -23.08 30.14 20.22
CA ARG A 45 -24.00 30.38 19.10
C ARG A 45 -24.63 29.04 18.74
N VAL A 46 -25.95 28.99 18.73
CA VAL A 46 -26.72 27.82 18.31
C VAL A 46 -26.48 27.58 16.82
N PRO A 47 -25.97 26.41 16.40
CA PRO A 47 -25.97 26.01 15.00
C PRO A 47 -27.37 25.49 14.61
N LEU A 48 -27.87 25.88 13.43
CA LEU A 48 -28.93 25.11 12.78
C LEU A 48 -28.39 23.73 12.34
N PRO A 49 -29.25 22.69 12.25
CA PRO A 49 -28.81 21.31 12.16
C PRO A 49 -28.25 20.96 10.77
N LEU A 50 -26.92 20.94 10.67
CA LEU A 50 -26.23 19.95 9.83
C LEU A 50 -26.37 18.56 10.48
N LYS A 51 -26.24 17.50 9.67
CA LYS A 51 -26.44 16.07 10.01
C LYS A 51 -26.29 15.76 11.51
N ALA A 52 -27.30 15.09 12.08
CA ALA A 52 -27.19 14.48 13.39
C ALA A 52 -25.91 13.62 13.47
N GLU A 53 -25.13 13.79 14.53
CA GLU A 53 -24.00 12.91 14.79
C GLU A 53 -24.51 11.48 14.98
N PRO A 54 -23.84 10.46 14.42
CA PRO A 54 -24.23 9.07 14.64
C PRO A 54 -24.06 8.72 16.12
N GLU A 55 -25.07 8.09 16.72
CA GLU A 55 -24.96 7.61 18.09
C GLU A 55 -23.81 6.59 18.22
N GLU A 56 -23.05 6.68 19.31
CA GLU A 56 -21.96 5.75 19.62
C GLU A 56 -22.49 4.31 19.75
N GLY A 57 -22.41 3.52 18.68
CA GLY A 57 -22.80 2.10 18.74
C GLY A 57 -23.07 1.37 17.43
N THR A 58 -23.23 2.06 16.29
CA THR A 58 -23.51 1.39 14.99
C THR A 58 -22.32 1.41 14.03
N THR A 59 -21.96 0.24 13.52
CA THR A 59 -20.88 0.02 12.54
C THR A 59 -21.17 0.73 11.21
N GLU A 60 -20.37 1.76 10.87
CA GLU A 60 -20.43 2.40 9.55
C GLU A 60 -19.95 1.45 8.44
N THR A 61 -20.91 0.73 7.84
CA THR A 61 -20.77 0.02 6.56
C THR A 61 -21.74 0.54 5.49
N GLY A 62 -22.43 1.64 5.77
CA GLY A 62 -23.68 2.00 5.09
C GLY A 62 -23.60 2.93 3.87
N ASN A 63 -22.42 3.38 3.42
CA ASN A 63 -22.36 4.45 2.41
C ASN A 63 -21.25 4.34 1.33
N SER A 64 -20.41 3.31 1.34
CA SER A 64 -19.37 3.10 0.31
C SER A 64 -19.90 2.56 -1.03
N ASN A 65 -21.15 2.08 -1.05
CA ASN A 65 -21.67 1.25 -2.14
C ASN A 65 -22.61 1.99 -3.10
N ARG A 66 -22.98 3.25 -2.82
CA ARG A 66 -23.88 4.00 -3.69
C ARG A 66 -23.09 4.77 -4.74
N LEU A 67 -23.49 4.62 -6.00
CA LEU A 67 -22.99 5.38 -7.13
C LEU A 67 -24.14 6.20 -7.75
N CYS A 68 -23.87 7.42 -8.21
CA CYS A 68 -24.87 8.23 -8.90
C CYS A 68 -24.57 8.28 -10.40
N VAL A 69 -25.51 7.82 -11.23
CA VAL A 69 -25.40 7.86 -12.70
C VAL A 69 -26.22 9.03 -13.21
N VAL A 70 -25.61 9.94 -13.96
CA VAL A 70 -26.30 11.05 -14.61
C VAL A 70 -26.21 10.88 -16.12
N THR A 71 -27.33 10.61 -16.78
CA THR A 71 -27.46 10.65 -18.24
C THR A 71 -28.17 11.94 -18.67
N CYS A 72 -27.87 12.45 -19.86
CA CYS A 72 -28.49 13.68 -20.36
C CYS A 72 -28.77 13.68 -21.86
N SER A 73 -28.71 12.50 -22.50
CA SER A 73 -28.89 12.36 -23.93
C SER A 73 -30.33 11.96 -24.29
N PRO A 74 -31.09 12.79 -25.04
CA PRO A 74 -32.44 12.42 -25.47
C PRO A 74 -32.46 11.34 -26.57
N LEU A 75 -31.29 10.84 -27.00
CA LEU A 75 -31.18 9.63 -27.81
C LEU A 75 -31.31 8.33 -26.97
N GLY A 76 -31.41 8.43 -25.63
CA GLY A 76 -31.57 7.30 -24.73
C GLY A 76 -30.51 6.23 -24.96
N GLU A 77 -30.95 4.99 -25.18
CA GLU A 77 -30.06 3.84 -25.41
C GLU A 77 -29.24 3.92 -26.72
N HIS A 78 -29.64 4.76 -27.68
CA HIS A 78 -28.90 4.99 -28.92
C HIS A 78 -27.75 6.01 -28.77
N SER A 79 -27.65 6.67 -27.62
CA SER A 79 -26.56 7.61 -27.34
C SER A 79 -25.23 6.88 -27.18
N ALA A 80 -24.18 7.39 -27.85
CA ALA A 80 -22.83 6.87 -27.72
C ALA A 80 -22.33 6.96 -26.26
N SER A 81 -22.49 8.13 -25.61
CA SER A 81 -22.19 8.30 -24.19
C SER A 81 -22.85 7.25 -23.30
N ASN A 82 -24.17 7.04 -23.42
CA ASN A 82 -24.90 6.06 -22.62
C ASN A 82 -24.49 4.60 -22.93
N GLN A 83 -24.09 4.29 -24.17
CA GLN A 83 -23.59 2.96 -24.55
C GLN A 83 -22.27 2.63 -23.85
N ILE A 84 -21.32 3.58 -23.81
CA ILE A 84 -20.05 3.42 -23.08
C ILE A 84 -20.33 3.36 -21.56
N THR A 85 -21.24 4.20 -21.06
CA THR A 85 -21.66 4.17 -19.65
C THR A 85 -22.23 2.81 -19.24
N ARG A 86 -23.01 2.14 -20.11
CA ARG A 86 -23.51 0.79 -19.83
C ARG A 86 -22.37 -0.22 -19.69
N GLN A 87 -21.43 -0.25 -20.64
CA GLN A 87 -20.25 -1.14 -20.59
C GLN A 87 -19.40 -0.90 -19.34
N PHE A 88 -19.22 0.37 -18.95
CA PHE A 88 -18.52 0.74 -17.71
C PHE A 88 -19.26 0.24 -16.47
N LEU A 89 -20.59 0.43 -16.41
CA LEU A 89 -21.39 0.00 -15.27
C LEU A 89 -21.46 -1.53 -15.14
N GLU A 90 -21.58 -2.28 -16.25
CA GLU A 90 -21.54 -3.74 -16.27
C GLU A 90 -20.27 -4.25 -15.56
N ALA A 91 -19.09 -3.78 -15.97
CA ALA A 91 -17.82 -4.14 -15.32
C ALA A 91 -17.65 -3.53 -13.90
N TYR A 92 -18.29 -2.40 -13.60
CA TYR A 92 -18.30 -1.83 -12.26
C TYR A 92 -19.05 -2.76 -11.29
N TYR A 93 -20.20 -3.31 -11.69
CA TYR A 93 -20.96 -4.27 -10.87
C TYR A 93 -20.27 -5.63 -10.77
N GLU A 94 -19.58 -6.10 -11.82
CA GLU A 94 -18.70 -7.29 -11.70
C GLU A 94 -17.61 -7.10 -10.62
N ARG A 95 -17.09 -5.87 -10.49
CA ARG A 95 -16.06 -5.52 -9.51
C ARG A 95 -16.63 -5.24 -8.12
N TYR A 96 -17.82 -4.66 -8.05
CA TYR A 96 -18.52 -4.25 -6.82
C TYR A 96 -19.98 -4.76 -6.85
N PRO A 97 -20.21 -6.06 -6.56
CA PRO A 97 -21.55 -6.67 -6.70
C PRO A 97 -22.62 -6.08 -5.77
N GLU A 98 -22.19 -5.51 -4.64
CA GLU A 98 -23.05 -4.86 -3.63
C GLU A 98 -23.31 -3.38 -3.95
N ALA A 99 -22.92 -2.88 -5.14
CA ALA A 99 -23.07 -1.48 -5.50
C ALA A 99 -24.46 -1.16 -6.06
N GLU A 100 -25.08 -0.08 -5.58
CA GLU A 100 -26.39 0.39 -6.01
C GLU A 100 -26.27 1.71 -6.78
N ALA A 101 -26.90 1.79 -7.96
CA ALA A 101 -26.99 3.02 -8.74
C ALA A 101 -28.26 3.80 -8.48
N ASP A 102 -28.09 5.05 -8.04
CA ASP A 102 -29.12 6.08 -8.18
C ASP A 102 -28.97 6.73 -9.56
N THR A 103 -29.86 6.38 -10.50
CA THR A 103 -29.82 6.86 -11.89
C THR A 103 -30.72 8.08 -12.10
N MET A 104 -30.15 9.12 -12.70
CA MET A 104 -30.78 10.39 -13.04
C MET A 104 -30.69 10.60 -14.56
N ASP A 105 -31.79 10.41 -15.29
CA ASP A 105 -31.85 10.78 -16.70
C ASP A 105 -32.40 12.20 -16.87
N LEU A 106 -31.52 13.17 -17.08
CA LEU A 106 -31.87 14.59 -17.23
C LEU A 106 -32.59 14.91 -18.54
N ALA A 107 -32.70 13.96 -19.49
CA ALA A 107 -33.52 14.12 -20.69
C ALA A 107 -34.98 13.66 -20.46
N LEU A 108 -35.21 12.75 -19.52
CA LEU A 108 -36.55 12.31 -19.08
C LEU A 108 -37.06 13.14 -17.89
N GLU A 109 -36.18 13.39 -16.92
CA GLU A 109 -36.41 14.12 -15.66
C GLU A 109 -35.48 15.36 -15.60
N PRO A 110 -35.72 16.40 -16.43
CA PRO A 110 -34.90 17.60 -16.41
C PRO A 110 -34.98 18.34 -15.08
N CYS A 111 -33.89 18.99 -14.69
CA CYS A 111 -33.86 19.90 -13.55
C CYS A 111 -34.91 21.02 -13.72
N ALA A 112 -35.39 21.55 -12.59
CA ALA A 112 -36.32 22.68 -12.60
C ALA A 112 -35.73 23.88 -13.39
N PRO A 113 -36.53 24.64 -14.17
CA PRO A 113 -36.02 25.81 -14.86
C PRO A 113 -35.48 26.85 -13.86
N TRP A 114 -34.25 27.32 -14.09
CA TRP A 114 -33.62 28.31 -13.21
C TRP A 114 -34.43 29.61 -13.19
N SER A 115 -34.92 29.99 -12.00
CA SER A 115 -35.90 31.08 -11.84
C SER A 115 -35.34 32.29 -11.07
N LEU A 116 -36.18 33.32 -10.94
CA LEU A 116 -35.86 34.49 -10.11
C LEU A 116 -35.64 34.08 -8.65
N GLU A 117 -36.50 33.19 -8.13
CA GLU A 117 -36.48 32.68 -6.77
C GLU A 117 -35.20 31.89 -6.48
N HIS A 118 -34.74 31.05 -7.43
CA HIS A 118 -33.44 30.37 -7.34
C HIS A 118 -32.28 31.39 -7.21
N SER A 119 -32.34 32.46 -7.99
CA SER A 119 -31.34 33.53 -7.96
C SER A 119 -31.37 34.31 -6.65
N GLN A 120 -32.57 34.65 -6.16
CA GLN A 120 -32.77 35.32 -4.86
C GLN A 120 -32.24 34.48 -3.70
N ALA A 121 -32.53 33.17 -3.66
CA ALA A 121 -31.99 32.26 -2.65
C ALA A 121 -30.45 32.21 -2.69
N ARG A 122 -29.86 31.97 -3.88
CA ARG A 122 -28.39 31.94 -4.05
C ARG A 122 -27.72 33.23 -3.58
N PHE A 123 -28.24 34.39 -4.00
CA PHE A 123 -27.62 35.68 -3.65
C PHE A 123 -27.79 36.02 -2.17
N ALA A 124 -28.94 35.74 -1.56
CA ALA A 124 -29.12 35.88 -0.12
C ALA A 124 -28.12 35.01 0.65
N VAL A 125 -27.99 33.73 0.29
CA VAL A 125 -27.06 32.80 0.94
C VAL A 125 -25.60 33.22 0.74
N TRP A 126 -25.23 33.71 -0.44
CA TRP A 126 -23.90 34.26 -0.71
C TRP A 126 -23.58 35.46 0.19
N SER A 127 -24.52 36.39 0.34
CA SER A 127 -24.30 37.68 1.01
C SER A 127 -24.42 37.62 2.54
N GLU A 128 -25.36 36.81 3.05
CA GLU A 128 -25.77 36.82 4.46
C GLU A 128 -25.64 35.46 5.16
N GLY A 129 -25.33 34.39 4.42
CA GLY A 129 -25.10 33.03 4.93
C GLY A 129 -26.32 32.09 4.80
N PRO A 130 -26.18 30.79 5.13
CA PRO A 130 -27.18 29.76 4.81
C PRO A 130 -28.61 29.99 5.32
N GLU A 131 -28.79 30.77 6.38
CA GLU A 131 -30.09 30.98 7.03
C GLU A 131 -30.94 32.10 6.37
N SER A 132 -30.38 32.87 5.43
CA SER A 132 -30.98 34.10 4.90
C SER A 132 -32.02 33.90 3.79
N VAL A 133 -32.34 32.66 3.41
CA VAL A 133 -33.23 32.35 2.27
C VAL A 133 -34.62 32.99 2.43
N PRO A 134 -35.02 33.92 1.52
CA PRO A 134 -36.32 34.59 1.57
C PRO A 134 -37.49 33.60 1.54
N ALA A 135 -38.60 33.94 2.20
CA ALA A 135 -39.74 33.02 2.38
C ALA A 135 -40.33 32.54 1.05
N GLU A 136 -40.43 33.46 0.09
CA GLU A 136 -40.85 33.24 -1.29
C GLU A 136 -39.90 32.32 -2.09
N ALA A 137 -38.62 32.25 -1.72
CA ALA A 137 -37.60 31.49 -2.43
C ALA A 137 -37.31 30.09 -1.83
N ARG A 138 -37.89 29.77 -0.66
CA ARG A 138 -37.62 28.51 0.07
C ARG A 138 -37.94 27.25 -0.73
N ALA A 139 -39.01 27.25 -1.53
CA ALA A 139 -39.39 26.07 -2.31
C ALA A 139 -38.34 25.75 -3.40
N SER A 140 -37.89 26.76 -4.13
CA SER A 140 -36.83 26.65 -5.14
C SER A 140 -35.48 26.28 -4.52
N TRP A 141 -35.16 26.86 -3.36
CA TRP A 141 -33.97 26.47 -2.59
C TRP A 141 -34.04 25.01 -2.14
N GLN A 142 -35.16 24.55 -1.58
CA GLN A 142 -35.32 23.16 -1.16
C GLN A 142 -35.16 22.19 -2.33
N CYS A 143 -35.79 22.46 -3.47
CA CYS A 143 -35.60 21.66 -4.70
C CYS A 143 -34.13 21.56 -5.12
N THR A 144 -33.36 22.64 -4.94
CA THR A 144 -31.90 22.66 -5.19
C THR A 144 -31.14 21.83 -4.16
N MET A 145 -31.52 21.91 -2.88
CA MET A 145 -30.89 21.14 -1.80
C MET A 145 -31.17 19.64 -1.91
N ASP A 146 -32.40 19.24 -2.28
CA ASP A 146 -32.78 17.84 -2.47
C ASP A 146 -31.97 17.20 -3.61
N LEU A 147 -31.78 17.95 -4.70
CA LEU A 147 -30.95 17.57 -5.85
C LEU A 147 -29.47 17.41 -5.48
N ILE A 148 -28.91 18.36 -4.70
CA ILE A 148 -27.55 18.26 -4.18
C ILE A 148 -27.42 17.07 -3.22
N ALA A 149 -28.39 16.86 -2.32
CA ALA A 149 -28.39 15.77 -1.35
C ALA A 149 -28.44 14.38 -2.02
N ARG A 150 -29.21 14.24 -3.12
CA ARG A 150 -29.23 13.03 -3.96
C ARG A 150 -27.84 12.70 -4.48
N LEU A 151 -27.16 13.69 -5.07
CA LEU A 151 -25.81 13.53 -5.61
C LEU A 151 -24.73 13.35 -4.52
N GLN A 152 -24.87 14.01 -3.36
CA GLN A 152 -24.02 13.82 -2.18
C GLN A 152 -24.23 12.47 -1.47
N SER A 153 -25.25 11.69 -1.84
CA SER A 153 -25.46 10.34 -1.28
C SER A 153 -24.48 9.29 -1.82
N ALA A 154 -23.71 9.63 -2.87
CA ALA A 154 -22.76 8.76 -3.53
C ALA A 154 -21.35 9.37 -3.56
N GLN A 155 -20.32 8.58 -3.23
CA GLN A 155 -18.91 8.96 -3.38
C GLN A 155 -18.37 8.68 -4.80
N THR A 156 -19.11 7.93 -5.62
CA THR A 156 -18.81 7.70 -7.04
C THR A 156 -19.89 8.33 -7.91
N TRP A 157 -19.51 9.22 -8.83
CA TRP A 157 -20.37 9.81 -9.84
C TRP A 157 -20.01 9.27 -11.23
N VAL A 158 -21.01 9.03 -12.08
CA VAL A 158 -20.86 8.56 -13.46
C VAL A 158 -21.67 9.47 -14.38
N LEU A 159 -21.01 10.34 -15.15
CA LEU A 159 -21.65 11.37 -15.97
C LEU A 159 -21.55 11.01 -17.46
N ALA A 160 -22.69 10.74 -18.11
CA ALA A 160 -22.77 10.47 -19.55
C ALA A 160 -23.06 11.75 -20.34
N CYS A 161 -22.09 12.21 -21.12
CA CYS A 161 -22.01 13.59 -21.63
C CYS A 161 -21.85 13.65 -23.16
N PRO A 162 -22.93 13.62 -23.96
CA PRO A 162 -22.82 13.87 -25.40
C PRO A 162 -22.49 15.35 -25.66
N MET A 163 -21.58 15.64 -26.60
CA MET A 163 -21.25 17.01 -26.97
C MET A 163 -22.27 17.58 -27.95
N TRP A 164 -22.90 18.69 -27.58
CA TRP A 164 -23.92 19.39 -28.37
C TRP A 164 -23.45 20.82 -28.61
N ASN A 165 -23.32 21.24 -29.88
CA ASN A 165 -22.80 22.56 -30.26
C ASN A 165 -21.48 22.93 -29.54
N PHE A 166 -20.51 22.02 -29.56
CA PHE A 166 -19.19 22.12 -28.89
C PHE A 166 -19.22 22.13 -27.35
N HIS A 167 -20.39 22.02 -26.71
CA HIS A 167 -20.55 22.18 -25.26
C HIS A 167 -21.42 21.07 -24.61
N ALA A 168 -21.59 21.15 -23.28
CA ALA A 168 -22.55 20.35 -22.52
C ALA A 168 -24.00 20.62 -22.96
N PRO A 169 -24.87 19.58 -23.03
CA PRO A 169 -26.30 19.76 -23.27
C PRO A 169 -26.96 20.66 -22.21
N SER A 170 -28.03 21.35 -22.60
CA SER A 170 -28.74 22.29 -21.71
C SER A 170 -29.21 21.67 -20.40
N ALA A 171 -29.63 20.40 -20.43
CA ALA A 171 -30.04 19.65 -19.24
C ALA A 171 -28.88 19.45 -18.24
N LEU A 172 -27.70 19.04 -18.72
CA LEU A 172 -26.50 18.89 -17.89
C LEU A 172 -25.98 20.24 -17.39
N LYS A 173 -26.02 21.29 -18.23
CA LYS A 173 -25.68 22.66 -17.80
C LYS A 173 -26.63 23.15 -16.70
N SER A 174 -27.92 22.84 -16.81
CA SER A 174 -28.92 23.15 -15.78
C SER A 174 -28.65 22.41 -14.47
N LEU A 175 -28.21 21.14 -14.51
CA LEU A 175 -27.76 20.43 -13.31
C LEU A 175 -26.59 21.17 -12.64
N PHE A 176 -25.56 21.55 -13.39
CA PHE A 176 -24.43 22.30 -12.82
C PHE A 176 -24.84 23.66 -12.26
N ASP A 177 -25.79 24.35 -12.90
CA ASP A 177 -26.35 25.60 -12.37
C ASP A 177 -27.08 25.40 -11.03
N HIS A 178 -27.67 24.24 -10.77
CA HIS A 178 -28.21 23.89 -9.46
C HIS A 178 -27.14 23.42 -8.47
N LEU A 179 -26.13 22.68 -8.92
CA LEU A 179 -25.09 22.13 -8.04
C LEU A 179 -24.20 23.20 -7.39
N VAL A 180 -23.84 24.27 -8.11
CA VAL A 180 -22.86 25.25 -7.64
C VAL A 180 -23.52 26.21 -6.63
N GLN A 181 -23.47 25.90 -5.33
CA GLN A 181 -24.12 26.73 -4.30
C GLN A 181 -23.17 27.14 -3.17
N PRO A 182 -23.15 28.45 -2.83
CA PRO A 182 -22.27 28.98 -1.80
C PRO A 182 -22.60 28.37 -0.44
N PHE A 183 -21.56 28.00 0.31
CA PHE A 183 -21.63 27.32 1.61
C PHE A 183 -22.24 25.90 1.59
N VAL A 184 -22.57 25.35 0.42
CA VAL A 184 -23.13 23.99 0.28
C VAL A 184 -22.20 23.07 -0.51
N THR A 185 -21.76 23.49 -1.71
CA THR A 185 -20.84 22.71 -2.56
C THR A 185 -19.50 23.40 -2.80
N PHE A 186 -19.40 24.69 -2.49
CA PHE A 186 -18.12 25.40 -2.36
C PHE A 186 -18.21 26.43 -1.23
N ASP A 187 -17.07 26.77 -0.63
CA ASP A 187 -16.93 27.83 0.36
C ASP A 187 -16.53 29.14 -0.33
N PRO A 188 -17.42 30.15 -0.43
CA PRO A 188 -17.12 31.43 -1.10
C PRO A 188 -16.10 32.29 -0.33
N VAL A 189 -15.82 31.99 0.95
CA VAL A 189 -14.86 32.72 1.78
C VAL A 189 -13.45 32.13 1.63
N LYS A 190 -13.34 30.80 1.51
CA LYS A 190 -12.06 30.10 1.27
C LYS A 190 -11.70 29.94 -0.21
N GLY A 191 -12.69 30.01 -1.11
CA GLY A 191 -12.49 29.73 -2.54
C GLY A 191 -12.22 28.25 -2.84
N CYS A 192 -12.69 27.33 -1.98
CA CYS A 192 -12.47 25.90 -2.14
C CYS A 192 -13.80 25.13 -2.24
N GLY A 193 -13.81 24.06 -3.04
CA GLY A 193 -14.94 23.13 -3.10
C GLY A 193 -15.15 22.35 -1.80
N LEU A 194 -16.34 21.76 -1.66
CA LEU A 194 -16.77 21.01 -0.47
C LEU A 194 -17.07 19.53 -0.75
N LEU A 195 -17.13 19.10 -2.00
CA LEU A 195 -17.41 17.71 -2.41
C LEU A 195 -16.13 16.83 -2.48
N THR A 196 -15.21 17.02 -1.54
CA THR A 196 -13.94 16.31 -1.52
C THR A 196 -14.12 14.81 -1.26
N GLY A 197 -13.19 13.99 -1.76
CA GLY A 197 -13.27 12.52 -1.65
C GLY A 197 -14.24 11.84 -2.63
N THR A 198 -14.93 12.62 -3.49
CA THR A 198 -15.76 12.09 -4.57
C THR A 198 -14.92 11.79 -5.81
N THR A 199 -15.11 10.63 -6.44
CA THR A 199 -14.56 10.29 -7.76
C THR A 199 -15.64 10.47 -8.83
N ALA A 200 -15.33 11.18 -9.92
CA ALA A 200 -16.23 11.35 -11.06
C ALA A 200 -15.69 10.70 -12.33
N TYR A 201 -16.41 9.71 -12.85
CA TYR A 201 -16.20 9.11 -14.15
C TYR A 201 -17.04 9.86 -15.18
N VAL A 202 -16.43 10.40 -16.23
CA VAL A 202 -17.10 11.20 -17.26
C VAL A 202 -16.93 10.54 -18.63
N LEU A 203 -18.04 10.12 -19.22
CA LEU A 203 -18.07 9.37 -20.48
C LEU A 203 -18.64 10.28 -21.58
N CYS A 204 -17.73 10.94 -22.30
CA CYS A 204 -18.05 11.91 -23.33
C CYS A 204 -18.19 11.26 -24.71
N SER A 205 -19.05 11.83 -25.57
CA SER A 205 -19.11 11.42 -26.98
C SER A 205 -19.40 12.59 -27.92
N ALA A 206 -18.67 12.69 -29.02
CA ALA A 206 -18.88 13.68 -30.07
C ALA A 206 -19.21 13.02 -31.43
N GLY A 207 -20.06 13.67 -32.21
CA GLY A 207 -20.45 13.19 -33.54
C GLY A 207 -19.32 13.32 -34.57
N GLY A 208 -18.59 14.43 -34.56
CA GLY A 208 -17.43 14.68 -35.42
C GLY A 208 -16.12 14.24 -34.78
N LEU A 209 -15.06 14.15 -35.59
CA LEU A 209 -13.68 14.13 -35.11
C LEU A 209 -13.30 15.58 -34.79
N LEU A 210 -13.23 15.91 -33.50
CA LEU A 210 -12.93 17.25 -33.02
C LEU A 210 -11.49 17.29 -32.49
N GLY A 211 -10.74 18.30 -32.93
CA GLY A 211 -9.51 18.71 -32.26
C GLY A 211 -9.83 19.43 -30.96
N THR A 212 -8.85 19.46 -30.06
CA THR A 212 -8.95 20.06 -28.71
C THR A 212 -9.33 21.54 -28.69
N GLU A 213 -8.97 22.31 -29.71
CA GLU A 213 -9.42 23.72 -29.87
C GLU A 213 -10.95 23.89 -29.76
N HIS A 214 -11.71 22.84 -30.09
CA HIS A 214 -13.17 22.81 -30.11
C HIS A 214 -13.78 22.01 -28.95
N ASP A 215 -12.97 21.58 -27.97
CA ASP A 215 -13.37 20.72 -26.86
C ASP A 215 -13.79 21.52 -25.60
N HIS A 216 -14.73 22.45 -25.77
CA HIS A 216 -15.20 23.24 -24.64
C HIS A 216 -15.95 22.37 -23.61
N LEU A 217 -16.49 21.21 -24.00
CA LEU A 217 -17.16 20.26 -23.11
C LEU A 217 -16.26 19.75 -21.98
N ARG A 218 -15.11 19.14 -22.29
CA ARG A 218 -14.29 18.49 -21.25
C ARG A 218 -13.60 19.50 -20.35
N HIS A 219 -13.16 20.63 -20.90
CA HIS A 219 -12.66 21.75 -20.09
C HIS A 219 -13.73 22.26 -19.12
N TYR A 220 -14.94 22.58 -19.63
CA TYR A 220 -16.04 23.05 -18.78
C TYR A 220 -16.40 22.07 -17.65
N ILE A 221 -16.53 20.76 -17.95
CA ILE A 221 -16.85 19.75 -16.93
C ILE A 221 -15.72 19.63 -15.90
N ARG A 222 -14.45 19.63 -16.33
CA ARG A 222 -13.32 19.56 -15.40
C ARG A 222 -13.27 20.76 -14.47
N ASP A 223 -13.43 21.97 -15.01
CA ASP A 223 -13.37 23.22 -14.26
C ASP A 223 -14.52 23.32 -13.25
N ILE A 224 -15.74 22.96 -13.64
CA ILE A 224 -16.91 23.04 -12.76
C ILE A 224 -16.89 21.99 -11.64
N LEU A 225 -16.39 20.77 -11.92
CA LEU A 225 -16.21 19.72 -10.91
C LEU A 225 -15.09 20.08 -9.93
N ALA A 226 -13.95 20.58 -10.43
CA ALA A 226 -12.86 21.05 -9.58
C ALA A 226 -13.28 22.22 -8.68
N PHE A 227 -14.09 23.16 -9.20
CA PHE A 227 -14.62 24.29 -8.43
C PHE A 227 -15.47 23.84 -7.22
N ILE A 228 -16.28 22.78 -7.36
CA ILE A 228 -17.07 22.20 -6.26
C ILE A 228 -16.31 21.14 -5.45
N GLY A 229 -15.04 20.87 -5.77
CA GLY A 229 -14.12 20.08 -4.94
C GLY A 229 -13.92 18.63 -5.37
N ILE A 230 -14.48 18.25 -6.53
CA ILE A 230 -14.31 16.93 -7.14
C ILE A 230 -13.08 16.98 -8.04
N THR A 231 -11.95 16.47 -7.55
CA THR A 231 -10.65 16.55 -8.26
C THR A 231 -10.21 15.22 -8.89
N ASP A 232 -10.70 14.06 -8.42
CA ASP A 232 -10.52 12.77 -9.11
C ASP A 232 -11.57 12.65 -10.24
N VAL A 233 -11.29 13.34 -11.35
CA VAL A 233 -12.14 13.36 -12.55
C VAL A 233 -11.48 12.54 -13.65
N ARG A 234 -12.09 11.42 -14.02
CA ARG A 234 -11.59 10.47 -15.01
C ARG A 234 -12.44 10.56 -16.26
N MET A 235 -11.87 10.99 -17.39
CA MET A 235 -12.63 11.32 -18.60
C MET A 235 -12.25 10.41 -19.77
N VAL A 236 -13.25 9.84 -20.45
CA VAL A 236 -13.10 9.07 -21.69
C VAL A 236 -13.91 9.76 -22.78
N GLU A 237 -13.39 9.74 -24.00
CA GLU A 237 -14.11 10.25 -25.18
C GLU A 237 -14.30 9.19 -26.26
N ALA A 238 -15.41 9.35 -26.98
CA ALA A 238 -15.73 8.67 -28.23
C ALA A 238 -16.08 9.72 -29.30
N ASN A 239 -15.12 10.04 -30.17
CA ASN A 239 -15.27 11.05 -31.23
C ASN A 239 -15.51 10.42 -32.60
N GLY A 240 -16.16 11.13 -33.52
CA GLY A 240 -16.52 10.58 -34.83
C GLY A 240 -17.72 9.63 -34.81
N THR A 241 -18.52 9.62 -33.74
CA THR A 241 -19.64 8.67 -33.54
C THR A 241 -20.83 8.83 -34.52
N ALA A 242 -20.80 9.87 -35.37
CA ALA A 242 -21.74 10.07 -36.47
C ALA A 242 -21.36 9.29 -37.75
N ASN A 243 -20.11 8.80 -37.88
CA ASN A 243 -19.70 7.95 -38.98
C ASN A 243 -20.01 6.48 -38.65
N PRO A 244 -20.94 5.80 -39.36
CA PRO A 244 -21.32 4.42 -39.04
C PRO A 244 -20.13 3.45 -39.10
N SER A 245 -19.22 3.62 -40.07
CA SER A 245 -18.12 2.69 -40.32
C SER A 245 -17.04 2.68 -39.23
N SER A 246 -16.94 3.74 -38.42
CA SER A 246 -15.98 3.83 -37.31
C SER A 246 -16.64 3.83 -35.94
N ARG A 247 -17.98 3.90 -35.86
CA ARG A 247 -18.71 4.07 -34.60
C ARG A 247 -18.45 2.92 -33.62
N GLU A 248 -18.54 1.68 -34.09
CA GLU A 248 -18.39 0.50 -33.22
C GLU A 248 -16.97 0.41 -32.64
N ILE A 249 -15.95 0.60 -33.48
CA ILE A 249 -14.53 0.62 -33.09
C ILE A 249 -14.29 1.70 -32.02
N VAL A 250 -14.77 2.93 -32.25
CA VAL A 250 -14.60 4.05 -31.31
C VAL A 250 -15.29 3.78 -29.97
N LEU A 251 -16.47 3.14 -29.97
CA LEU A 251 -17.18 2.77 -28.75
C LEU A 251 -16.45 1.66 -27.99
N GLU A 252 -15.93 0.65 -28.68
CA GLU A 252 -15.14 -0.44 -28.09
C GLU A 252 -13.83 0.07 -27.47
N GLU A 253 -13.10 0.94 -28.17
CA GLU A 253 -11.90 1.59 -27.64
C GLU A 253 -12.21 2.46 -26.41
N ALA A 254 -13.28 3.28 -26.47
CA ALA A 254 -13.70 4.12 -25.36
C ALA A 254 -14.12 3.29 -24.15
N GLY A 255 -14.87 2.20 -24.39
CA GLY A 255 -15.20 1.18 -23.40
C GLY A 255 -13.94 0.63 -22.74
N GLY A 256 -13.02 0.06 -23.52
CA GLY A 256 -11.76 -0.48 -23.04
C GLY A 256 -10.92 0.50 -22.21
N ARG A 257 -10.83 1.77 -22.64
CA ARG A 257 -10.19 2.85 -21.85
C ARG A 257 -10.90 3.09 -20.51
N SER A 258 -12.23 3.09 -20.48
CA SER A 258 -13.00 3.29 -19.24
C SER A 258 -12.83 2.13 -18.25
N LEU A 259 -12.71 0.90 -18.77
CA LEU A 259 -12.45 -0.30 -17.97
C LEU A 259 -11.05 -0.32 -17.35
N GLN A 260 -10.08 0.35 -17.96
CA GLN A 260 -8.71 0.44 -17.41
C GLN A 260 -8.72 1.07 -16.01
N TRP A 261 -9.59 2.05 -15.75
CA TRP A 261 -9.74 2.71 -14.45
C TRP A 261 -10.25 1.79 -13.31
N LEU A 262 -10.92 0.67 -13.67
CA LEU A 262 -11.41 -0.33 -12.72
C LEU A 262 -10.35 -1.39 -12.41
N LYS A 263 -9.44 -1.64 -13.37
CA LYS A 263 -8.33 -2.61 -13.25
C LYS A 263 -7.13 -2.02 -12.51
N SER A 264 -6.81 -0.76 -12.80
CA SER A 264 -5.84 0.02 -12.05
C SER A 264 -6.42 1.42 -11.84
N PRO A 265 -6.52 1.94 -10.60
CA PRO A 265 -6.71 3.38 -10.46
C PRO A 265 -5.52 4.07 -11.17
N PRO A 266 -5.74 5.07 -12.02
CA PRO A 266 -4.63 5.86 -12.54
C PRO A 266 -3.82 6.42 -11.35
N PRO A 267 -2.49 6.61 -11.50
CA PRO A 267 -1.65 7.13 -10.41
C PRO A 267 -2.30 8.38 -9.82
N ALA A 268 -2.39 8.44 -8.49
CA ALA A 268 -3.29 9.37 -7.80
C ALA A 268 -3.04 10.80 -8.28
N VAL A 269 -4.13 11.54 -8.50
CA VAL A 269 -4.16 12.90 -9.10
C VAL A 269 -2.91 13.66 -8.74
N LEU A 270 -1.99 13.74 -9.70
CA LEU A 270 -0.75 14.50 -9.55
C LEU A 270 -1.17 15.95 -9.36
N TYR A 271 -0.95 16.47 -8.14
CA TYR A 271 -1.37 17.82 -7.77
C TYR A 271 -0.78 18.82 -8.78
N GLN A 272 -1.64 19.36 -9.63
CA GLN A 272 -1.26 20.40 -10.57
C GLN A 272 -1.13 21.70 -9.78
N PHE A 273 0.09 22.12 -9.50
CA PHE A 273 0.40 23.39 -8.84
C PHE A 273 0.30 24.51 -9.88
N PRO A 274 -0.81 25.28 -9.95
CA PRO A 274 -1.10 26.04 -11.16
C PRO A 274 -0.09 27.16 -11.42
N GLN A 275 0.50 27.71 -10.35
CA GLN A 275 1.54 28.75 -10.42
C GLN A 275 2.91 28.19 -10.80
N LEU A 276 3.30 27.01 -10.28
CA LEU A 276 4.51 26.32 -10.73
C LEU A 276 4.36 25.89 -12.20
N PHE A 277 3.14 25.54 -12.61
CA PHE A 277 2.80 25.12 -13.96
C PHE A 277 2.79 26.27 -14.97
N SER A 278 2.22 27.43 -14.62
CA SER A 278 2.22 28.63 -15.48
C SER A 278 3.62 29.20 -15.70
N ASP A 279 4.42 29.24 -14.63
CA ASP A 279 5.67 30.01 -14.64
C ASP A 279 6.84 29.18 -15.20
N ASN A 280 6.78 27.84 -15.08
CA ASN A 280 7.79 26.92 -15.60
C ASN A 280 7.33 26.21 -16.89
N TRP A 281 6.39 25.25 -16.78
CA TRP A 281 6.11 24.29 -17.86
C TRP A 281 5.68 24.92 -19.18
N GLN A 282 4.76 25.89 -19.17
CA GLN A 282 4.25 26.51 -20.41
C GLN A 282 5.34 27.21 -21.23
N ASN A 283 6.49 27.50 -20.63
CA ASN A 283 7.63 28.19 -21.23
C ASN A 283 8.76 27.23 -21.67
N LEU A 284 8.62 25.92 -21.43
CA LEU A 284 9.61 24.90 -21.81
C LEU A 284 9.32 24.29 -23.19
N PRO A 285 10.37 23.94 -23.95
CA PRO A 285 10.20 23.14 -25.17
C PRO A 285 9.69 21.73 -24.80
N ARG A 286 8.76 21.20 -25.61
CA ARG A 286 8.37 19.78 -25.57
C ARG A 286 9.61 18.90 -25.79
N LEU A 287 9.63 17.72 -25.17
CA LEU A 287 10.67 16.72 -25.44
C LEU A 287 10.55 16.26 -26.90
N PRO A 288 11.56 16.46 -27.77
CA PRO A 288 11.44 16.10 -29.17
C PRO A 288 11.32 14.58 -29.33
N LEU A 289 10.40 14.16 -30.20
CA LEU A 289 10.25 12.77 -30.62
C LEU A 289 11.28 12.50 -31.74
N PRO A 290 12.27 11.60 -31.54
CA PRO A 290 13.31 11.36 -32.53
C PRO A 290 12.77 10.76 -33.83
N ASP A 291 13.46 11.03 -34.95
CA ASP A 291 13.17 10.36 -36.21
C ASP A 291 13.42 8.84 -36.12
N LEU A 292 12.54 8.04 -36.73
CA LEU A 292 12.59 6.58 -36.66
C LEU A 292 13.85 6.04 -37.34
N GLN A 293 14.17 6.53 -38.55
CA GLN A 293 15.35 6.08 -39.30
C GLN A 293 16.62 6.38 -38.51
N ARG A 294 16.78 7.61 -38.02
CA ARG A 294 17.97 8.00 -37.24
C ARG A 294 18.07 7.26 -35.90
N THR A 295 16.94 6.93 -35.27
CA THR A 295 16.93 6.11 -34.05
C THR A 295 17.44 4.70 -34.31
N MET A 296 17.05 4.10 -35.44
CA MET A 296 17.51 2.76 -35.83
C MET A 296 18.98 2.73 -36.26
N GLU A 297 19.47 3.77 -36.94
CA GLU A 297 20.91 3.93 -37.20
C GLU A 297 21.73 3.97 -35.91
N LEU A 298 21.31 4.80 -34.94
CA LEU A 298 21.96 4.89 -33.62
C LEU A 298 21.89 3.58 -32.84
N TYR A 299 20.80 2.82 -32.98
CA TYR A 299 20.69 1.47 -32.42
C TYR A 299 21.75 0.53 -33.01
N LEU A 300 21.90 0.46 -34.34
CA LEU A 300 22.94 -0.35 -35.00
C LEU A 300 24.36 0.09 -34.63
N GLU A 301 24.61 1.41 -34.56
CA GLU A 301 25.87 1.97 -34.05
C GLU A 301 26.17 1.48 -32.61
N SER A 302 25.15 1.39 -31.75
CA SER A 302 25.26 0.95 -30.35
C SER A 302 25.41 -0.57 -30.16
N VAL A 303 24.81 -1.38 -31.04
CA VAL A 303 24.85 -2.85 -30.98
C VAL A 303 26.15 -3.40 -31.58
N ARG A 304 26.71 -2.76 -32.61
CA ARG A 304 27.96 -3.19 -33.27
C ARG A 304 29.13 -3.53 -32.33
N PRO A 305 29.45 -2.77 -31.25
CA PRO A 305 30.49 -3.15 -30.30
C PRO A 305 30.12 -4.35 -29.40
N LEU A 306 28.83 -4.67 -29.27
CA LEU A 306 28.30 -5.78 -28.46
C LEU A 306 28.22 -7.12 -29.22
N CYS A 307 28.44 -7.12 -30.54
CA CYS A 307 28.63 -8.35 -31.33
C CYS A 307 29.99 -8.99 -30.99
N LEU A 308 30.08 -9.70 -29.85
CA LEU A 308 31.36 -10.10 -29.23
C LEU A 308 32.12 -11.18 -30.01
N GLU A 309 31.43 -12.08 -30.71
CA GLU A 309 32.05 -13.21 -31.38
C GLU A 309 32.74 -12.76 -32.68
N ARG A 310 34.07 -12.67 -32.68
CA ARG A 310 34.86 -12.15 -33.80
C ARG A 310 34.58 -12.84 -35.15
N ASP A 311 34.30 -14.13 -35.13
CA ASP A 311 34.11 -14.93 -36.34
C ASP A 311 32.66 -14.85 -36.87
N PHE A 312 31.71 -14.38 -36.05
CA PHE A 312 30.29 -14.23 -36.39
C PHE A 312 29.77 -12.79 -36.34
N ARG A 313 30.62 -11.82 -35.96
CA ARG A 313 30.26 -10.40 -35.77
C ARG A 313 29.50 -9.78 -36.95
N GLU A 314 29.97 -10.02 -38.17
CA GLU A 314 29.32 -9.50 -39.37
C GLU A 314 27.98 -10.20 -39.65
N ALA A 315 27.83 -11.48 -39.30
CA ALA A 315 26.56 -12.21 -39.42
C ALA A 315 25.54 -11.78 -38.37
N GLN A 316 25.98 -11.58 -37.12
CA GLN A 316 25.15 -11.01 -36.03
C GLN A 316 24.68 -9.59 -36.37
N LEU A 317 25.58 -8.76 -36.91
CA LEU A 317 25.21 -7.40 -37.34
C LEU A 317 24.22 -7.42 -38.51
N ALA A 318 24.42 -8.30 -39.50
CA ALA A 318 23.49 -8.46 -40.62
C ALA A 318 22.07 -8.88 -40.16
N GLU A 319 21.95 -9.77 -39.16
CA GLU A 319 20.65 -10.12 -38.56
C GLU A 319 19.96 -8.90 -37.93
N HIS A 320 20.71 -8.06 -37.22
CA HIS A 320 20.18 -6.79 -36.69
C HIS A 320 19.80 -5.80 -37.80
N GLU A 321 20.56 -5.71 -38.89
CA GLU A 321 20.27 -4.86 -40.05
C GLU A 321 18.99 -5.30 -40.77
N GLU A 322 18.79 -6.61 -40.98
CA GLU A 322 17.56 -7.18 -41.55
C GLU A 322 16.33 -6.91 -40.66
N LEU A 323 16.47 -7.12 -39.34
CA LEU A 323 15.41 -6.83 -38.37
C LEU A 323 15.06 -5.34 -38.33
N VAL A 324 16.06 -4.45 -38.40
CA VAL A 324 15.84 -3.00 -38.47
C VAL A 324 15.10 -2.61 -39.75
N ALA A 325 15.50 -3.12 -40.91
CA ALA A 325 14.82 -2.84 -42.17
C ALA A 325 13.35 -3.27 -42.12
N ALA A 326 13.07 -4.50 -41.67
CA ALA A 326 11.72 -5.02 -41.51
C ALA A 326 10.89 -4.23 -40.47
N PHE A 327 11.52 -3.74 -39.39
CA PHE A 327 10.85 -2.91 -38.40
C PHE A 327 10.49 -1.53 -38.96
N VAL A 328 11.42 -0.85 -39.64
CA VAL A 328 11.19 0.47 -40.24
C VAL A 328 10.08 0.43 -41.29
N GLU A 329 10.12 -0.53 -42.22
CA GLU A 329 9.13 -0.65 -43.29
C GLU A 329 7.75 -1.16 -42.81
N GLY A 330 7.71 -1.87 -41.68
CA GLY A 330 6.52 -2.50 -41.14
C GLY A 330 5.99 -1.83 -39.85
N PRO A 331 6.08 -2.51 -38.69
CA PRO A 331 5.41 -2.07 -37.46
C PRO A 331 5.98 -0.77 -36.87
N GLY A 332 7.27 -0.47 -37.09
CA GLY A 332 7.93 0.72 -36.57
C GLY A 332 7.32 2.01 -37.10
N ALA A 333 7.03 2.10 -38.40
CA ALA A 333 6.35 3.25 -38.98
C ALA A 333 4.95 3.48 -38.37
N GLN A 334 4.21 2.41 -38.09
CA GLN A 334 2.89 2.48 -37.46
C GLN A 334 2.98 2.94 -35.99
N LEU A 335 3.97 2.44 -35.24
CA LEU A 335 4.23 2.85 -33.87
C LEU A 335 4.70 4.31 -33.78
N GLN A 336 5.59 4.75 -34.67
CA GLN A 336 6.04 6.13 -34.78
C GLN A 336 4.86 7.09 -35.02
N ALA A 337 3.95 6.75 -35.94
CA ALA A 337 2.75 7.53 -36.19
C ALA A 337 1.82 7.63 -34.95
N ARG A 338 1.69 6.54 -34.19
CA ARG A 338 0.92 6.53 -32.94
C ARG A 338 1.57 7.38 -31.84
N LEU A 339 2.90 7.33 -31.69
CA LEU A 339 3.62 8.16 -30.71
C LEU A 339 3.53 9.66 -31.06
N LEU A 340 3.62 10.02 -32.35
CA LEU A 340 3.42 11.40 -32.81
C LEU A 340 2.01 11.91 -32.50
N GLU A 341 0.98 11.09 -32.71
CA GLU A 341 -0.41 11.44 -32.38
C GLU A 341 -0.62 11.54 -30.85
N GLN A 342 -0.03 10.65 -30.06
CA GLN A 342 -0.05 10.74 -28.59
C GLN A 342 0.63 12.03 -28.08
N GLU A 343 1.79 12.39 -28.64
CA GLU A 343 2.50 13.62 -28.29
C GLU A 343 1.72 14.87 -28.70
N ARG A 344 1.02 14.85 -29.86
CA ARG A 344 0.09 15.92 -30.28
C ARG A 344 -1.05 16.08 -29.27
N VAL A 345 -1.75 14.99 -28.94
CA VAL A 345 -2.86 14.99 -27.97
C VAL A 345 -2.40 15.43 -26.58
N ALA A 346 -1.23 14.99 -26.11
CA ALA A 346 -0.66 15.41 -24.83
C ALA A 346 -0.15 16.86 -24.82
N THR A 347 0.24 17.41 -25.96
CA THR A 347 0.55 18.84 -26.12
C THR A 347 -0.71 19.68 -25.99
N GLU A 348 -1.76 19.27 -26.69
CA GLU A 348 -3.04 19.95 -26.74
C GLU A 348 -3.84 19.86 -25.42
N ALA A 349 -3.79 18.72 -24.72
CA ALA A 349 -4.49 18.54 -23.44
C ALA A 349 -3.95 19.46 -22.32
N GLY A 350 -2.68 19.90 -22.41
CA GLY A 350 -2.06 20.77 -21.42
C GLY A 350 -1.92 20.16 -20.03
N THR A 351 -2.04 18.84 -19.88
CA THR A 351 -1.94 18.12 -18.60
C THR A 351 -0.87 17.04 -18.66
N TYR A 352 -0.50 16.47 -17.49
CA TYR A 352 0.36 15.29 -17.43
C TYR A 352 -0.27 14.12 -18.25
N PRO A 353 0.53 13.27 -18.94
CA PRO A 353 1.98 13.32 -19.08
C PRO A 353 2.45 14.47 -19.98
N HIS A 354 3.50 15.18 -19.55
CA HIS A 354 3.98 16.37 -20.25
C HIS A 354 4.92 16.03 -21.42
N SER A 355 5.29 14.77 -21.57
CA SER A 355 6.02 14.23 -22.72
C SER A 355 5.59 12.78 -22.98
N TYR A 356 5.71 12.32 -24.23
CA TYR A 356 5.37 10.95 -24.65
C TYR A 356 6.00 9.83 -23.79
N VAL A 357 7.13 10.10 -23.12
CA VAL A 357 7.86 9.11 -22.31
C VAL A 357 7.43 9.08 -20.84
N GLU A 358 6.94 10.18 -20.26
CA GLU A 358 6.68 10.30 -18.81
C GLU A 358 5.74 9.22 -18.26
N GLY A 359 4.61 8.98 -18.93
CA GLY A 359 3.63 7.98 -18.49
C GLY A 359 4.17 6.56 -18.54
N VAL A 360 4.89 6.21 -19.62
CA VAL A 360 5.49 4.89 -19.81
C VAL A 360 6.64 4.66 -18.82
N TRP A 361 7.40 5.70 -18.50
CA TRP A 361 8.49 5.66 -17.54
C TRP A 361 7.99 5.48 -16.10
N ASP A 362 6.95 6.23 -15.70
CA ASP A 362 6.31 6.04 -14.40
C ASP A 362 5.67 4.63 -14.30
N GLU A 363 4.98 4.16 -15.35
CA GLU A 363 4.43 2.79 -15.42
C GLU A 363 5.52 1.71 -15.26
N MET A 364 6.68 1.88 -15.90
CA MET A 364 7.83 0.97 -15.73
C MET A 364 8.24 0.85 -14.26
N TYR A 365 8.46 1.97 -13.56
CA TYR A 365 8.83 1.95 -12.13
C TYR A 365 7.72 1.46 -11.19
N HIS A 366 6.46 1.61 -11.59
CA HIS A 366 5.31 1.09 -10.85
C HIS A 366 5.12 -0.41 -11.07
N ARG A 367 5.42 -0.95 -12.25
CA ARG A 367 5.38 -2.40 -12.53
C ARG A 367 6.56 -3.20 -11.98
N LEU A 368 7.73 -2.59 -11.76
CA LEU A 368 8.87 -3.29 -11.13
C LEU A 368 8.47 -3.99 -9.82
N ARG A 369 8.63 -5.33 -9.79
CA ARG A 369 8.26 -6.19 -8.64
C ARG A 369 9.42 -6.47 -7.68
N CYS A 370 10.66 -6.10 -8.03
CA CYS A 370 11.82 -6.26 -7.15
C CYS A 370 11.73 -5.40 -5.88
N PRO A 371 12.46 -5.75 -4.81
CA PRO A 371 12.58 -4.92 -3.61
C PRO A 371 13.01 -3.49 -3.95
N ALA A 372 12.42 -2.49 -3.29
CA ALA A 372 12.75 -1.09 -3.57
C ALA A 372 14.16 -0.66 -3.08
N PRO A 373 14.65 -1.09 -1.89
CA PRO A 373 16.03 -0.84 -1.47
C PRO A 373 17.04 -1.51 -2.41
N VAL A 374 18.21 -0.90 -2.61
CA VAL A 374 19.29 -1.34 -3.53
C VAL A 374 18.92 -1.29 -5.01
N HIS A 375 17.77 -1.82 -5.45
CA HIS A 375 17.43 -1.93 -6.87
C HIS A 375 16.88 -0.65 -7.49
N VAL A 376 16.15 0.17 -6.72
CA VAL A 376 15.44 1.36 -7.22
C VAL A 376 15.70 2.61 -6.38
N SER A 377 15.79 2.47 -5.06
CA SER A 377 15.91 3.62 -4.14
C SER A 377 17.39 4.04 -3.98
N PRO A 378 17.81 5.21 -4.48
CA PRO A 378 19.15 5.73 -4.25
C PRO A 378 19.25 6.37 -2.86
N PHE A 379 20.47 6.74 -2.45
CA PHE A 379 20.71 7.58 -1.28
C PHE A 379 21.62 8.75 -1.62
N PHE A 380 21.56 9.81 -0.81
CA PHE A 380 22.46 10.96 -0.92
C PHE A 380 23.10 11.26 0.44
N GLY A 381 24.44 11.35 0.46
CA GLY A 381 25.17 11.83 1.63
C GLY A 381 25.21 13.36 1.64
N ILE A 382 24.63 13.99 2.66
CA ILE A 382 24.71 15.45 2.83
C ILE A 382 26.09 15.80 3.40
N HIS A 383 26.89 16.52 2.61
CA HIS A 383 28.24 16.94 2.97
C HIS A 383 28.25 18.41 3.41
N GLY A 384 28.90 18.68 4.55
CA GLY A 384 29.03 20.02 5.13
C GLY A 384 29.13 19.92 6.64
N GLY A 385 30.01 20.73 7.24
CA GLY A 385 30.05 20.87 8.70
C GLY A 385 28.70 21.37 9.18
N ALA A 386 28.04 20.61 10.06
CA ALA A 386 26.71 20.97 10.51
C ALA A 386 26.78 22.29 11.28
N THR A 387 25.95 23.26 10.88
CA THR A 387 25.75 24.52 11.61
C THR A 387 25.11 24.32 12.99
N VAL A 388 24.61 23.11 13.27
CA VAL A 388 24.02 22.71 14.54
C VAL A 388 24.60 21.35 14.97
N GLU A 389 25.12 21.31 16.20
CA GLU A 389 25.61 20.08 16.84
C GLU A 389 24.46 19.25 17.44
N GLY A 390 24.70 17.96 17.66
CA GLY A 390 23.70 17.01 18.14
C GLY A 390 22.76 16.47 17.06
N GLN A 391 22.13 15.32 17.34
CA GLN A 391 21.19 14.65 16.41
C GLN A 391 19.85 15.37 16.33
N LEU A 392 19.21 15.64 17.47
CA LEU A 392 17.86 16.22 17.53
C LEU A 392 17.81 17.69 17.07
N PRO A 393 18.74 18.59 17.48
CA PRO A 393 18.76 19.96 16.97
C PRO A 393 18.94 20.01 15.44
N ARG A 394 19.79 19.13 14.90
CA ARG A 394 20.02 19.01 13.45
C ARG A 394 18.80 18.46 12.71
N ALA A 395 18.16 17.42 13.23
CA ALA A 395 16.92 16.87 12.67
C ALA A 395 15.80 17.92 12.69
N ALA A 396 15.62 18.64 13.79
CA ALA A 396 14.64 19.71 13.91
C ALA A 396 14.90 20.89 12.95
N ALA A 397 16.16 21.33 12.83
CA ALA A 397 16.56 22.34 11.86
C ALA A 397 16.33 21.89 10.41
N PHE A 398 16.60 20.63 10.09
CA PHE A 398 16.33 20.04 8.78
C PHE A 398 14.82 20.01 8.49
N ILE A 399 14.00 19.45 9.38
CA ILE A 399 12.53 19.37 9.22
C ILE A 399 11.92 20.76 9.00
N HIS A 400 12.25 21.73 9.85
CA HIS A 400 11.76 23.12 9.69
C HIS A 400 12.17 23.73 8.35
N SER A 401 13.41 23.51 7.90
CA SER A 401 13.91 24.06 6.64
C SER A 401 13.28 23.39 5.43
N PHE A 402 13.13 22.05 5.47
CA PHE A 402 12.45 21.26 4.45
C PHE A 402 10.99 21.70 4.31
N VAL A 403 10.23 21.74 5.40
CA VAL A 403 8.80 22.11 5.37
C VAL A 403 8.61 23.53 4.85
N LYS A 404 9.48 24.48 5.23
CA LYS A 404 9.46 25.83 4.65
C LYS A 404 9.76 25.85 3.15
N TRP A 405 10.71 25.02 2.69
CA TRP A 405 11.05 24.91 1.28
C TRP A 405 9.92 24.24 0.49
N THR A 406 9.37 23.11 0.95
CA THR A 406 8.16 22.49 0.41
C THR A 406 7.05 23.52 0.26
N ARG A 407 6.68 24.25 1.32
CA ARG A 407 5.63 25.29 1.25
C ARG A 407 5.98 26.43 0.26
N LYS A 408 7.26 26.72 -0.01
CA LYS A 408 7.69 27.63 -1.08
C LYS A 408 7.38 27.05 -2.46
N VAL A 409 7.68 25.76 -2.69
CA VAL A 409 7.37 25.04 -3.93
C VAL A 409 5.87 24.99 -4.21
N LEU A 410 5.08 24.53 -3.22
CA LEU A 410 3.62 24.39 -3.34
C LEU A 410 2.92 25.72 -3.63
N SER A 411 3.51 26.83 -3.17
CA SER A 411 3.00 28.19 -3.43
C SER A 411 3.57 28.84 -4.70
N GLY A 412 4.16 28.07 -5.62
CA GLY A 412 4.69 28.57 -6.90
C GLY A 412 5.86 29.55 -6.80
N ARG A 413 6.40 29.79 -5.59
CA ARG A 413 7.41 30.82 -5.33
C ARG A 413 8.84 30.30 -5.39
N LEU A 414 9.05 29.04 -5.76
CA LEU A 414 10.39 28.49 -6.00
C LEU A 414 10.92 29.07 -7.31
N GLU A 415 12.17 29.53 -7.30
CA GLU A 415 12.84 30.05 -8.48
C GLU A 415 13.01 28.94 -9.55
N PRO A 416 12.91 29.25 -10.86
CA PRO A 416 13.16 28.27 -11.91
C PRO A 416 14.55 27.63 -11.77
N ASP A 417 14.61 26.30 -11.83
CA ASP A 417 15.88 25.58 -11.82
C ASP A 417 16.57 25.69 -13.20
N LEU A 418 17.90 25.83 -13.20
CA LEU A 418 18.68 26.22 -14.38
C LEU A 418 19.88 25.30 -14.61
N SER A 419 20.00 24.77 -15.83
CA SER A 419 21.21 24.08 -16.30
C SER A 419 21.76 24.75 -17.56
N GLY A 420 23.03 25.18 -17.53
CA GLY A 420 23.65 25.90 -18.64
C GLY A 420 22.95 27.21 -19.04
N GLY A 421 22.11 27.77 -18.16
CA GLY A 421 21.26 28.94 -18.45
C GLY A 421 19.90 28.62 -19.10
N GLN A 422 19.60 27.34 -19.37
CA GLN A 422 18.27 26.88 -19.79
C GLN A 422 17.44 26.48 -18.57
N GLN A 423 16.13 26.75 -18.62
CA GLN A 423 15.20 26.31 -17.57
C GLN A 423 14.98 24.79 -17.62
N LEU A 424 14.89 24.17 -16.45
CA LEU A 424 14.57 22.75 -16.30
C LEU A 424 13.08 22.56 -15.96
N CYS A 425 12.56 21.37 -16.26
CA CYS A 425 11.20 20.98 -15.88
C CYS A 425 11.08 20.77 -14.37
N MET A 426 10.12 21.46 -13.75
CA MET A 426 9.86 21.43 -12.31
C MET A 426 8.61 20.60 -11.95
N SER A 427 7.98 19.91 -12.91
CA SER A 427 6.77 19.10 -12.66
C SER A 427 7.01 17.99 -11.64
N SER A 428 8.21 17.44 -11.57
CA SER A 428 8.60 16.36 -10.66
C SER A 428 8.52 16.73 -9.18
N PHE A 429 8.67 18.01 -8.82
CA PHE A 429 8.52 18.45 -7.43
C PHE A 429 7.10 18.21 -6.87
N SER A 430 6.09 18.09 -7.74
CA SER A 430 4.73 17.71 -7.32
C SER A 430 4.67 16.30 -6.70
N LYS A 431 5.57 15.40 -7.11
CA LYS A 431 5.64 13.99 -6.70
C LYS A 431 6.55 13.76 -5.47
N LEU A 432 7.20 14.80 -4.96
CA LEU A 432 8.31 14.66 -4.01
C LEU A 432 7.89 14.75 -2.53
N PHE A 433 6.73 15.33 -2.22
CA PHE A 433 6.30 15.66 -0.85
C PHE A 433 4.92 15.08 -0.55
N GLY A 434 4.70 14.66 0.70
CA GLY A 434 3.41 14.06 1.08
C GLY A 434 3.07 12.81 0.26
N SER A 435 4.09 12.13 -0.27
CA SER A 435 3.96 11.17 -1.36
C SER A 435 4.58 9.83 -1.01
N ALA A 436 3.91 8.73 -1.35
CA ALA A 436 4.36 7.38 -1.07
C ALA A 436 4.02 6.41 -2.21
N LYS A 437 4.93 5.46 -2.46
CA LYS A 437 4.70 4.34 -3.39
C LYS A 437 4.01 3.18 -2.65
N VAL A 438 2.69 3.16 -2.74
CA VAL A 438 1.83 2.14 -2.12
C VAL A 438 1.87 0.85 -2.96
N PRO A 439 2.21 -0.30 -2.37
CA PRO A 439 2.24 -1.57 -3.10
C PRO A 439 0.81 -2.00 -3.45
N ARG A 440 0.64 -2.50 -4.67
CA ARG A 440 -0.60 -3.14 -5.14
C ARG A 440 -0.21 -4.34 -6.03
N PRO A 441 -1.10 -5.34 -6.20
CA PRO A 441 -0.87 -6.44 -7.13
C PRO A 441 -0.55 -5.92 -8.54
N GLU A 442 0.42 -6.55 -9.20
CA GLU A 442 0.89 -6.25 -10.58
C GLU A 442 1.55 -4.87 -10.81
N MET A 443 1.03 -3.80 -10.21
CA MET A 443 1.50 -2.43 -10.42
C MET A 443 1.24 -1.55 -9.19
N ASP A 444 2.31 -1.03 -8.59
CA ASP A 444 2.23 -0.09 -7.45
C ASP A 444 1.52 1.21 -7.86
N CYS A 445 0.95 1.93 -6.89
CA CYS A 445 0.44 3.28 -7.13
C CYS A 445 1.23 4.33 -6.34
N LEU A 446 1.49 5.48 -6.96
CA LEU A 446 1.89 6.69 -6.25
C LEU A 446 0.64 7.33 -5.62
N VAL A 447 0.69 7.57 -4.32
CA VAL A 447 -0.25 8.44 -3.59
C VAL A 447 0.47 9.74 -3.28
N CYS A 448 -0.25 10.86 -3.32
CA CYS A 448 0.27 12.21 -3.09
C CYS A 448 -0.76 13.02 -2.29
N GLU A 449 -0.35 13.64 -1.17
CA GLU A 449 -1.10 14.64 -0.41
C GLU A 449 -0.12 15.73 0.09
N PRO A 450 0.29 16.65 -0.78
CA PRO A 450 1.38 17.58 -0.51
C PRO A 450 0.98 18.69 0.47
N GLU A 451 -0.33 18.87 0.73
CA GLU A 451 -0.83 19.77 1.77
C GLU A 451 -0.65 19.25 3.21
N ALA A 452 -0.25 17.98 3.39
CA ALA A 452 -0.13 17.34 4.69
C ALA A 452 0.64 18.16 5.73
N LEU A 453 0.20 18.08 7.00
CA LEU A 453 0.67 18.97 8.06
C LEU A 453 1.75 18.36 8.95
N HIS A 454 2.03 17.07 8.75
CA HIS A 454 2.87 16.25 9.60
C HIS A 454 4.04 15.62 8.85
N VAL A 455 5.04 15.20 9.61
CA VAL A 455 6.08 14.26 9.21
C VAL A 455 5.91 12.96 9.98
N VAL A 456 6.49 11.88 9.48
CA VAL A 456 6.68 10.65 10.26
C VAL A 456 8.09 10.64 10.83
N VAL A 457 8.23 10.17 12.07
CA VAL A 457 9.51 9.95 12.74
C VAL A 457 9.63 8.45 13.06
N LEU A 458 10.74 7.85 12.65
CA LEU A 458 11.10 6.46 12.95
C LEU A 458 12.21 6.41 14.00
N ARG A 459 11.96 5.73 15.13
CA ARG A 459 12.96 5.48 16.17
C ARG A 459 12.85 4.05 16.67
N GLN A 460 13.93 3.28 16.51
CA GLN A 460 14.00 1.85 16.86
C GLN A 460 12.85 1.02 16.24
N GLY A 461 12.47 1.33 15.01
CA GLY A 461 11.39 0.67 14.27
C GLY A 461 9.97 0.97 14.75
N ARG A 462 9.80 2.02 15.56
CA ARG A 462 8.50 2.58 15.96
C ARG A 462 8.19 3.82 15.14
N ILE A 463 6.92 3.95 14.74
CA ILE A 463 6.41 4.99 13.84
C ILE A 463 5.64 6.03 14.66
N TYR A 464 5.98 7.30 14.49
CA TYR A 464 5.31 8.42 15.17
C TYR A 464 4.91 9.48 14.14
N ALA A 465 3.65 9.92 14.15
CA ALA A 465 3.21 11.08 13.39
C ALA A 465 3.46 12.36 14.22
N LEU A 466 4.09 13.37 13.60
CA LEU A 466 4.44 14.63 14.23
C LEU A 466 3.92 15.79 13.38
N GLU A 467 2.87 16.48 13.84
CA GLU A 467 2.44 17.74 13.22
C GLU A 467 3.56 18.80 13.33
N VAL A 468 3.89 19.41 12.19
CA VAL A 468 4.93 20.44 12.04
C VAL A 468 4.42 21.71 11.37
N VAL A 469 3.17 21.70 10.88
CA VAL A 469 2.48 22.85 10.30
C VAL A 469 1.14 23.05 11.03
N LYS A 470 0.96 24.21 11.65
CA LYS A 470 -0.31 24.64 12.22
C LYS A 470 -1.10 25.44 11.18
N LYS A 471 -2.25 24.91 10.74
CA LYS A 471 -3.17 25.65 9.86
C LYS A 471 -3.68 26.92 10.56
N CYS A 472 -3.56 28.05 9.87
CA CYS A 472 -3.84 29.38 10.40
C CYS A 472 -4.63 30.21 9.36
N ARG A 473 -5.49 31.14 9.83
CA ARG A 473 -6.47 31.88 8.98
C ARG A 473 -5.89 32.74 7.83
N ARG A 474 -4.57 32.85 7.66
CA ARG A 474 -3.91 33.70 6.65
C ARG A 474 -2.69 33.04 6.03
N VAL A 475 -1.81 32.50 6.86
CA VAL A 475 -0.57 31.81 6.45
C VAL A 475 -0.34 30.69 7.44
N ASP A 476 -0.15 29.47 6.93
CA ASP A 476 0.25 28.30 7.73
C ASP A 476 1.52 28.58 8.53
N GLN A 477 1.50 28.21 9.81
CA GLN A 477 2.64 28.42 10.71
C GLN A 477 3.43 27.12 10.86
N VAL A 478 4.62 27.06 10.26
CA VAL A 478 5.59 25.99 10.53
C VAL A 478 6.10 26.13 11.97
N LEU A 479 6.21 25.01 12.69
CA LEU A 479 6.78 24.99 14.04
C LEU A 479 8.25 25.44 14.03
N THR A 480 8.70 26.07 15.12
CA THR A 480 10.10 26.48 15.26
C THR A 480 11.01 25.27 15.46
N PRO A 481 12.31 25.35 15.11
CA PRO A 481 13.26 24.27 15.38
C PRO A 481 13.27 23.82 16.85
N ALA A 482 13.21 24.75 17.81
CA ALA A 482 13.17 24.41 19.23
C ALA A 482 11.91 23.61 19.63
N ALA A 483 10.74 23.95 19.09
CA ALA A 483 9.50 23.21 19.36
C ALA A 483 9.52 21.80 18.72
N ILE A 484 10.08 21.68 17.51
CA ILE A 484 10.28 20.38 16.85
C ILE A 484 11.29 19.54 17.66
N GLU A 485 12.40 20.14 18.12
CA GLU A 485 13.41 19.46 18.93
C GLU A 485 12.83 18.90 20.24
N GLU A 486 12.00 19.68 20.95
CA GLU A 486 11.28 19.21 22.14
C GLU A 486 10.40 18.00 21.82
N HIS A 487 9.69 18.02 20.69
CA HIS A 487 8.84 16.92 20.25
C HIS A 487 9.67 15.67 19.89
N LEU A 488 10.79 15.84 19.18
CA LEU A 488 11.72 14.74 18.86
C LEU A 488 12.36 14.14 20.13
N ALA A 489 12.69 14.96 21.13
CA ALA A 489 13.23 14.48 22.40
C ALA A 489 12.23 13.60 23.15
N ARG A 490 10.94 13.96 23.17
CA ARG A 490 9.87 13.12 23.74
C ARG A 490 9.67 11.81 22.97
N ILE A 491 9.78 11.83 21.64
CA ILE A 491 9.71 10.62 20.80
C ILE A 491 10.88 9.68 21.10
N VAL A 492 12.11 10.20 21.21
CA VAL A 492 13.29 9.39 21.54
C VAL A 492 13.21 8.80 22.94
N ASP A 493 12.86 9.60 23.95
CA ASP A 493 12.67 9.12 25.33
C ASP A 493 11.61 8.00 25.42
N ALA A 494 10.46 8.16 24.76
CA ALA A 494 9.41 7.15 24.75
C ALA A 494 9.84 5.86 24.01
N ALA A 495 10.48 5.99 22.85
CA ALA A 495 10.94 4.86 22.05
C ALA A 495 12.05 4.07 22.75
N ASP A 496 13.04 4.76 23.31
CA ASP A 496 14.21 4.13 23.94
C ASP A 496 13.83 3.47 25.28
N LYS A 497 12.91 4.06 26.06
CA LYS A 497 12.31 3.39 27.24
C LYS A 497 11.55 2.12 26.86
N THR A 498 10.75 2.16 25.81
CA THR A 498 9.99 0.98 25.34
C THR A 498 10.94 -0.12 24.86
N ALA A 499 11.98 0.24 24.11
CA ALA A 499 13.01 -0.69 23.66
C ALA A 499 13.79 -1.32 24.84
N ALA A 500 14.12 -0.55 25.87
CA ALA A 500 14.80 -1.08 27.06
C ALA A 500 13.93 -2.10 27.82
N ILE A 501 12.62 -1.86 27.93
CA ILE A 501 11.67 -2.81 28.52
C ILE A 501 11.59 -4.10 27.71
N GLU A 502 11.49 -4.00 26.38
CA GLU A 502 11.47 -5.16 25.48
C GLU A 502 12.78 -5.96 25.52
N ALA A 503 13.93 -5.29 25.54
CA ALA A 503 15.24 -5.93 25.64
C ALA A 503 15.40 -6.69 26.97
N ALA A 504 14.99 -6.09 28.09
CA ALA A 504 15.00 -6.74 29.39
C ALA A 504 14.06 -7.96 29.45
N ALA A 505 12.86 -7.85 28.86
CA ALA A 505 11.93 -8.98 28.77
C ALA A 505 12.47 -10.10 27.86
N MET A 506 13.13 -9.76 26.75
CA MET A 506 13.76 -10.73 25.84
C MET A 506 14.92 -11.47 26.51
N ALA A 507 15.82 -10.74 27.19
CA ALA A 507 16.95 -11.33 27.90
C ALA A 507 16.48 -12.35 28.96
N LYS A 508 15.38 -12.05 29.67
CA LYS A 508 14.77 -12.99 30.59
C LYS A 508 14.23 -14.25 29.88
N VAL A 509 13.52 -14.11 28.75
CA VAL A 509 13.02 -15.26 27.98
C VAL A 509 14.17 -16.13 27.46
N GLU A 510 15.27 -15.52 27.02
CA GLU A 510 16.46 -16.23 26.57
C GLU A 510 17.17 -16.95 27.73
N GLU A 511 17.23 -16.34 28.91
CA GLU A 511 17.73 -16.98 30.14
C GLU A 511 16.85 -18.15 30.58
N ASP A 512 15.53 -17.97 30.66
CA ASP A 512 14.55 -19.00 30.99
C ASP A 512 14.64 -20.18 29.99
N TYR A 513 14.78 -19.90 28.69
CA TYR A 513 14.97 -20.93 27.64
C TYR A 513 16.31 -21.65 27.77
N ARG A 514 17.41 -20.92 28.03
CA ARG A 514 18.74 -21.52 28.23
C ARG A 514 18.75 -22.44 29.45
N LEU A 515 18.08 -22.03 30.53
CA LEU A 515 17.92 -22.81 31.75
C LEU A 515 17.06 -24.07 31.51
N MET A 516 15.96 -23.96 30.75
CA MET A 516 15.17 -25.11 30.32
C MET A 516 16.01 -26.10 29.49
N MET A 517 16.83 -25.62 28.56
CA MET A 517 17.70 -26.47 27.74
C MET A 517 18.79 -27.16 28.58
N TYR A 518 19.32 -26.48 29.60
CA TYR A 518 20.24 -27.05 30.57
C TYR A 518 19.59 -28.20 31.37
N TYR A 519 18.43 -27.98 31.98
CA TYR A 519 17.73 -29.04 32.73
C TYR A 519 17.28 -30.22 31.85
N LYS A 520 16.93 -29.98 30.58
CA LYS A 520 16.66 -31.06 29.61
C LYS A 520 17.92 -31.89 29.29
N ALA A 521 19.11 -31.29 29.33
CA ALA A 521 20.37 -32.00 29.13
C ALA A 521 20.75 -32.81 30.38
N GLU A 522 20.63 -32.24 31.59
CA GLU A 522 20.85 -32.99 32.84
C GLU A 522 19.89 -34.18 32.99
N ALA A 523 18.60 -33.99 32.68
CA ALA A 523 17.62 -35.07 32.75
C ALA A 523 17.98 -36.25 31.83
N ARG A 524 18.43 -35.97 30.59
CA ARG A 524 18.91 -37.00 29.66
C ARG A 524 20.18 -37.70 30.15
N ALA A 525 21.14 -36.96 30.69
CA ALA A 525 22.36 -37.53 31.24
C ALA A 525 22.07 -38.43 32.46
N ALA A 526 21.09 -38.07 33.30
CA ALA A 526 20.63 -38.90 34.41
C ALA A 526 19.89 -40.16 33.93
N GLU A 527 19.08 -40.06 32.88
CA GLU A 527 18.41 -41.20 32.25
C GLU A 527 19.41 -42.18 31.60
N GLU A 528 20.40 -41.66 30.86
CA GLU A 528 21.51 -42.46 30.30
C GLU A 528 22.34 -43.15 31.40
N ALA A 529 22.68 -42.44 32.48
CA ALA A 529 23.44 -43.01 33.60
C ALA A 529 22.63 -44.07 34.38
N ALA A 530 21.31 -43.92 34.52
CA ALA A 530 20.45 -44.94 35.12
C ALA A 530 20.41 -46.20 34.25
N LEU A 531 20.30 -46.06 32.94
CA LEU A 531 20.34 -47.16 31.96
C LEU A 531 21.70 -47.87 31.95
N GLU A 532 22.79 -47.14 32.19
CA GLU A 532 24.14 -47.70 32.32
C GLU A 532 24.33 -48.45 33.66
N GLN A 533 23.76 -47.95 34.76
CA GLN A 533 23.69 -48.68 36.04
C GLN A 533 22.84 -49.96 35.95
N GLU A 534 21.69 -49.91 35.26
CA GLU A 534 20.83 -51.08 35.06
C GLU A 534 21.56 -52.16 34.26
N ARG A 535 22.22 -51.79 33.15
CA ARG A 535 23.09 -52.71 32.38
C ARG A 535 24.24 -53.27 33.20
N ALA A 536 24.86 -52.48 34.07
CA ALA A 536 25.92 -52.94 34.95
C ALA A 536 25.40 -53.94 36.02
N ALA A 537 24.19 -53.72 36.52
CA ALA A 537 23.52 -54.63 37.45
C ALA A 537 23.12 -55.95 36.77
N GLU A 538 22.59 -55.91 35.54
CA GLU A 538 22.31 -57.10 34.72
C GLU A 538 23.59 -57.90 34.41
N ALA A 539 24.70 -57.22 34.08
CA ALA A 539 25.98 -57.87 33.86
C ALA A 539 26.50 -58.59 35.12
N ALA A 540 26.42 -57.94 36.28
CA ALA A 540 26.80 -58.56 37.56
C ALA A 540 25.88 -59.72 37.97
N ALA A 541 24.59 -59.66 37.61
CA ALA A 541 23.64 -60.76 37.80
C ALA A 541 23.97 -61.97 36.91
N ASN A 542 24.42 -61.75 35.67
CA ASN A 542 24.88 -62.84 34.80
C ASN A 542 26.22 -63.45 35.27
N GLU A 543 27.21 -62.64 35.69
CA GLU A 543 28.47 -63.17 36.23
C GLU A 543 28.25 -64.01 37.51
N SER A 544 27.26 -63.66 38.33
CA SER A 544 26.89 -64.45 39.51
C SER A 544 26.04 -65.69 39.20
N ALA A 545 25.40 -65.76 38.03
CA ALA A 545 24.77 -66.97 37.51
C ALA A 545 25.80 -67.96 36.92
N GLU A 546 26.77 -67.48 36.12
CA GLU A 546 27.84 -68.34 35.57
C GLU A 546 28.76 -68.95 36.65
N GLY A 547 28.85 -68.31 37.82
CA GLY A 547 29.56 -68.85 38.98
C GLY A 547 28.87 -70.04 39.68
N ALA A 548 27.59 -70.31 39.39
CA ALA A 548 26.81 -71.37 40.04
C ALA A 548 26.79 -72.70 39.26
N ASP A 549 27.11 -72.69 37.97
CA ASP A 549 27.00 -73.86 37.06
C ASP A 549 28.29 -74.71 36.95
N GLN A 550 29.29 -74.49 37.83
CA GLN A 550 30.56 -75.26 37.82
C GLN A 550 30.65 -76.44 38.81
N GLU A 551 29.58 -76.80 39.52
CA GLU A 551 29.52 -78.00 40.39
C GLU A 551 28.40 -78.99 40.00
N ALA A 552 28.31 -79.37 38.71
CA ALA A 552 27.50 -80.52 38.28
C ALA A 552 28.15 -81.38 37.18
N GLU A 553 28.59 -82.57 37.59
CA GLU A 553 28.78 -83.80 36.79
C GLU A 553 29.64 -83.77 35.50
N ALA A 554 30.88 -84.22 35.67
CA ALA A 554 31.65 -84.85 34.60
C ALA A 554 31.26 -86.34 34.41
N THR A 555 31.60 -86.87 33.23
CA THR A 555 31.82 -88.29 32.80
C THR A 555 30.88 -88.85 31.71
N PRO A 556 31.41 -89.64 30.73
CA PRO A 556 31.15 -89.34 29.32
C PRO A 556 30.86 -90.57 28.41
N ALA A 557 30.99 -90.38 27.08
CA ALA A 557 31.07 -91.38 25.99
C ALA A 557 29.73 -92.07 25.60
N GLU A 558 29.45 -92.53 24.37
CA GLU A 558 30.12 -92.61 23.04
C GLU A 558 29.01 -92.94 21.97
N ASP A 559 29.09 -92.74 20.65
CA ASP A 559 30.06 -92.11 19.73
C ASP A 559 29.42 -91.74 18.36
N SER A 560 30.15 -90.95 17.55
CA SER A 560 30.37 -91.14 16.09
C SER A 560 29.53 -90.41 15.01
N ALA A 561 30.27 -89.80 14.06
CA ALA A 561 30.10 -89.76 12.58
C ALA A 561 28.70 -89.48 11.94
N THR A 562 28.52 -88.68 10.88
CA THR A 562 29.43 -88.14 9.84
C THR A 562 28.81 -86.95 9.06
N GLU A 563 29.61 -86.22 8.29
CA GLU A 563 29.29 -85.20 7.26
C GLU A 563 28.31 -85.66 6.11
N PRO A 564 27.93 -84.87 5.05
CA PRO A 564 28.23 -83.44 4.71
C PRO A 564 27.07 -82.57 4.09
N LYS A 565 27.34 -81.25 3.93
CA LYS A 565 27.01 -80.30 2.82
C LYS A 565 25.57 -79.97 2.34
N GLY A 566 25.42 -78.70 1.92
CA GLY A 566 24.42 -78.17 0.96
C GLY A 566 23.38 -77.25 1.63
N SER A 567 23.28 -75.93 1.44
CA SER A 567 23.25 -75.03 0.25
C SER A 567 21.82 -74.65 -0.19
N GLU A 568 21.55 -73.33 -0.17
CA GLU A 568 20.46 -72.60 -0.87
C GLU A 568 18.99 -72.83 -0.46
N GLY A 569 18.17 -71.80 -0.72
CA GLY A 569 16.71 -71.94 -0.88
C GLY A 569 15.84 -71.03 0.01
N GLY A 570 15.52 -69.82 -0.47
CA GLY A 570 14.60 -68.89 0.19
C GLY A 570 13.11 -69.25 0.11
N GLY A 571 12.22 -68.32 0.49
CA GLY A 571 10.79 -68.40 0.17
C GLY A 571 9.81 -67.98 1.27
N SER A 572 9.34 -66.72 1.20
CA SER A 572 7.93 -66.27 1.25
C SER A 572 6.81 -67.05 1.98
N GLY A 573 5.91 -66.28 2.63
CA GLY A 573 4.52 -66.65 2.97
C GLY A 573 4.26 -66.59 4.48
N GLU A 574 3.58 -65.58 5.03
CA GLU A 574 2.14 -65.24 4.99
C GLU A 574 1.23 -66.09 5.89
N GLY A 575 0.34 -65.40 6.63
CA GLY A 575 -0.75 -65.97 7.45
C GLY A 575 -0.33 -66.34 8.89
N GLY A 576 -1.14 -66.12 9.93
CA GLY A 576 -2.47 -65.49 9.97
C GLY A 576 -3.35 -66.09 11.08
N GLY A 577 -4.09 -65.25 11.81
CA GLY A 577 -5.02 -65.64 12.88
C GLY A 577 -4.33 -65.94 14.23
N SER A 578 -4.75 -65.49 15.42
CA SER A 578 -6.01 -64.99 16.02
C SER A 578 -6.54 -65.96 17.08
N SER A 579 -7.07 -65.42 18.19
CA SER A 579 -7.86 -66.10 19.23
C SER A 579 -7.10 -67.14 20.08
N ASP A 580 -7.44 -67.41 21.35
CA ASP A 580 -8.47 -66.82 22.22
C ASP A 580 -8.07 -66.99 23.72
N GLY A 581 -8.96 -66.59 24.65
CA GLY A 581 -8.76 -66.57 26.12
C GLY A 581 -8.28 -67.87 26.83
N GLY A 582 -8.16 -67.92 28.15
CA GLY A 582 -8.54 -66.99 29.20
C GLY A 582 -8.79 -67.72 30.54
N SER A 583 -8.66 -66.99 31.66
CA SER A 583 -9.17 -67.29 33.02
C SER A 583 -8.78 -68.58 33.78
N SER A 584 -8.05 -68.41 34.90
CA SER A 584 -8.32 -68.87 36.29
C SER A 584 -7.09 -68.48 37.15
N GLY A 585 -7.14 -68.01 38.41
CA GLY A 585 -7.95 -68.43 39.56
C GLY A 585 -7.24 -69.60 40.26
N GLU A 586 -6.92 -69.63 41.56
CA GLU A 586 -7.09 -68.75 42.74
C GLU A 586 -5.95 -69.11 43.75
N GLY A 587 -5.84 -68.43 44.91
CA GLY A 587 -5.13 -69.01 46.07
C GLY A 587 -4.35 -68.04 46.96
N GLU A 588 -4.93 -67.66 48.10
CA GLU A 588 -4.24 -66.95 49.19
C GLU A 588 -3.43 -67.92 50.08
N ALA A 589 -2.33 -67.46 50.71
CA ALA A 589 -2.30 -67.20 52.17
C ALA A 589 -0.88 -67.17 52.80
N SER A 590 -0.63 -66.08 53.55
CA SER A 590 0.13 -65.98 54.82
C SER A 590 1.61 -66.42 54.93
N GLY A 591 2.43 -65.52 55.48
CA GLY A 591 3.76 -65.82 56.02
C GLY A 591 4.50 -64.55 56.50
N GLU A 592 4.22 -64.10 57.72
CA GLU A 592 4.95 -62.96 58.33
C GLU A 592 6.36 -63.37 58.80
N GLY A 593 7.33 -62.46 58.69
CA GLY A 593 8.67 -62.62 59.24
C GLY A 593 9.59 -61.44 58.89
N ALA A 594 9.76 -60.50 59.83
CA ALA A 594 10.65 -59.34 59.68
C ALA A 594 12.08 -59.67 60.12
N ASP A 595 13.10 -59.06 59.50
CA ASP A 595 13.92 -58.03 60.18
C ASP A 595 14.80 -57.20 59.21
N ALA A 596 15.14 -55.99 59.67
CA ALA A 596 16.07 -54.95 59.22
C ALA A 596 16.91 -55.10 57.92
N SER A 597 16.74 -54.14 57.01
CA SER A 597 17.81 -53.56 56.18
C SER A 597 17.54 -52.06 55.94
N GLU A 598 18.60 -51.24 55.88
CA GLU A 598 18.54 -49.77 55.93
C GLU A 598 17.70 -49.12 54.81
N GLU A 599 16.78 -48.21 55.17
CA GLU A 599 16.15 -47.30 54.21
C GLU A 599 17.14 -46.23 53.75
N VAL A 600 17.72 -46.42 52.56
CA VAL A 600 18.31 -45.31 51.81
C VAL A 600 17.17 -44.49 51.21
N GLU A 601 16.99 -43.28 51.73
CA GLU A 601 15.96 -42.31 51.33
C GLU A 601 16.05 -42.01 49.82
N ARG A 602 15.21 -42.67 49.02
CA ARG A 602 15.09 -42.40 47.58
C ARG A 602 14.44 -41.04 47.39
N LEU A 603 15.27 -40.03 47.10
CA LEU A 603 14.79 -38.75 46.56
C LEU A 603 13.88 -39.02 45.35
N PRO A 604 12.65 -38.46 45.32
CA PRO A 604 11.72 -38.72 44.24
C PRO A 604 12.27 -38.14 42.93
N LEU A 605 12.36 -38.98 41.90
CA LEU A 605 12.66 -38.55 40.54
C LEU A 605 11.65 -37.47 40.11
N PRO A 606 12.09 -36.40 39.42
CA PRO A 606 11.16 -35.40 38.89
C PRO A 606 10.19 -36.09 37.92
N LEU A 607 8.89 -35.91 38.12
CA LEU A 607 7.88 -36.40 37.19
C LEU A 607 8.15 -35.84 35.79
N PRO A 608 8.04 -36.64 34.72
CA PRO A 608 8.13 -36.13 33.36
C PRO A 608 7.11 -35.00 33.16
N LEU A 609 7.56 -33.87 32.62
CA LEU A 609 6.67 -32.79 32.22
C LEU A 609 5.82 -33.28 31.04
N GLU A 610 4.62 -33.78 31.34
CA GLU A 610 3.62 -34.11 30.33
C GLU A 610 3.28 -32.86 29.52
N THR A 611 3.60 -32.92 28.22
CA THR A 611 3.59 -31.83 27.24
C THR A 611 4.67 -30.75 27.43
N PRO A 612 5.38 -30.36 26.35
CA PRO A 612 6.22 -29.17 26.42
C PRO A 612 5.32 -27.94 26.61
N PRO A 613 5.67 -27.00 27.51
CA PRO A 613 4.93 -25.74 27.61
C PRO A 613 4.99 -25.02 26.25
N PRO A 614 3.91 -24.32 25.85
CA PRO A 614 3.89 -23.61 24.58
C PRO A 614 5.06 -22.62 24.50
N GLU A 615 5.71 -22.55 23.34
CA GLU A 615 6.81 -21.60 23.11
C GLU A 615 6.41 -20.20 23.61
N PRO A 616 7.29 -19.49 24.32
CA PRO A 616 6.97 -18.17 24.86
C PRO A 616 6.75 -17.19 23.71
N ARG A 617 5.48 -17.05 23.31
CA ARG A 617 4.99 -16.03 22.38
C ARG A 617 5.00 -14.66 23.04
N LEU A 618 6.19 -14.21 23.43
CA LEU A 618 6.40 -12.79 23.67
C LEU A 618 6.17 -12.10 22.33
N HIS A 619 5.07 -11.37 22.26
CA HIS A 619 4.73 -10.54 21.12
C HIS A 619 5.85 -9.50 20.91
N ARG A 620 6.82 -9.81 20.03
CA ARG A 620 7.74 -8.80 19.48
C ARG A 620 6.88 -7.66 18.96
N GLN A 621 7.17 -6.42 19.39
CA GLN A 621 6.62 -5.26 18.71
C GLN A 621 7.11 -5.33 17.25
N ALA A 622 6.19 -5.67 16.35
CA ALA A 622 6.54 -5.99 14.97
C ALA A 622 7.17 -4.76 14.30
N ARG A 623 8.39 -4.92 13.82
CA ARG A 623 9.17 -3.87 13.13
C ARG A 623 8.66 -3.68 11.70
N ILE A 624 7.44 -3.16 11.57
CA ILE A 624 6.63 -3.14 10.32
C ILE A 624 7.38 -2.54 9.13
N GLY A 625 8.28 -1.57 9.34
CA GLY A 625 9.13 -0.98 8.30
C GLY A 625 9.89 -2.03 7.47
N VAL A 626 10.27 -3.16 8.07
CA VAL A 626 10.97 -4.26 7.36
C VAL A 626 10.18 -4.79 6.17
N LEU A 627 8.85 -4.77 6.22
CA LEU A 627 7.99 -5.27 5.14
C LEU A 627 8.12 -4.43 3.85
N THR A 628 8.53 -3.16 3.95
CA THR A 628 8.80 -2.30 2.79
C THR A 628 10.02 -2.74 1.98
N SER A 629 10.89 -3.57 2.60
CA SER A 629 12.09 -4.15 1.98
C SER A 629 11.88 -5.50 1.29
N ALA A 630 10.66 -6.06 1.35
CA ALA A 630 10.28 -7.22 0.57
C ALA A 630 10.13 -6.89 -0.93
N ASP A 631 9.98 -7.92 -1.77
CA ASP A 631 9.46 -7.75 -3.12
C ASP A 631 8.05 -7.14 -3.08
N ARG A 632 7.61 -6.55 -4.20
CA ARG A 632 6.41 -5.71 -4.21
C ARG A 632 5.11 -6.51 -4.06
N ASP A 633 5.08 -7.78 -4.45
CA ASP A 633 3.87 -8.60 -4.38
C ASP A 633 3.72 -9.18 -2.96
N THR A 634 4.81 -9.64 -2.33
CA THR A 634 4.85 -9.95 -0.89
C THR A 634 4.44 -8.75 -0.05
N TRP A 635 4.96 -7.54 -0.38
CA TRP A 635 4.56 -6.32 0.33
C TRP A 635 3.11 -5.93 0.06
N ALA A 636 2.59 -6.10 -1.16
CA ALA A 636 1.17 -5.85 -1.48
C ALA A 636 0.23 -6.77 -0.70
N ALA A 637 0.56 -8.07 -0.60
CA ALA A 637 -0.20 -9.04 0.18
C ALA A 637 -0.15 -8.73 1.69
N ALA A 638 1.06 -8.52 2.23
CA ALA A 638 1.23 -8.17 3.64
C ALA A 638 0.54 -6.84 4.00
N ARG A 639 0.65 -5.81 3.15
CA ARG A 639 -0.03 -4.54 3.35
C ARG A 639 -1.54 -4.68 3.29
N SER A 640 -2.08 -5.50 2.38
CA SER A 640 -3.53 -5.76 2.30
C SER A 640 -4.04 -6.45 3.58
N ALA A 641 -3.27 -7.39 4.14
CA ALA A 641 -3.56 -8.01 5.44
C ALA A 641 -3.44 -7.02 6.62
N LEU A 642 -2.56 -6.01 6.53
CA LEU A 642 -2.54 -4.91 7.49
C LEU A 642 -3.76 -3.99 7.31
N GLU A 643 -4.13 -3.59 6.09
CA GLU A 643 -5.27 -2.70 5.80
C GLU A 643 -6.62 -3.30 6.26
N ALA A 644 -6.76 -4.63 6.24
CA ALA A 644 -7.97 -5.36 6.65
C ALA A 644 -8.27 -5.36 8.17
N VAL A 645 -7.40 -4.79 9.00
CA VAL A 645 -7.52 -4.78 10.46
C VAL A 645 -7.93 -3.40 10.95
N GLU A 646 -8.83 -3.36 11.93
CA GLU A 646 -9.42 -2.13 12.45
C GLU A 646 -8.36 -1.12 12.93
N GLY A 647 -8.53 0.15 12.51
CA GLY A 647 -7.60 1.27 12.78
C GLY A 647 -6.37 1.33 11.86
N ASN A 648 -5.95 0.22 11.27
CA ASN A 648 -4.70 0.17 10.50
C ASN A 648 -4.74 0.98 9.21
N ALA A 649 -5.87 0.97 8.50
CA ALA A 649 -6.00 1.68 7.24
C ALA A 649 -5.74 3.20 7.40
N GLU A 650 -6.16 3.79 8.52
CA GLU A 650 -5.89 5.22 8.81
C GLU A 650 -4.45 5.46 9.25
N ALA A 651 -3.87 4.54 10.05
CA ALA A 651 -2.45 4.62 10.41
C ALA A 651 -1.53 4.52 9.19
N LEU A 652 -1.83 3.63 8.24
CA LEU A 652 -1.10 3.49 6.97
C LEU A 652 -1.28 4.72 6.08
N ARG A 653 -2.52 5.25 5.95
CA ARG A 653 -2.76 6.53 5.25
C ARG A 653 -1.94 7.67 5.87
N THR A 654 -1.90 7.76 7.20
CA THR A 654 -1.09 8.77 7.92
C THR A 654 0.40 8.65 7.57
N VAL A 655 0.92 7.44 7.36
CA VAL A 655 2.30 7.25 6.89
C VAL A 655 2.45 7.65 5.43
N ASP A 656 1.56 7.20 4.54
CA ASP A 656 1.64 7.47 3.09
C ASP A 656 1.61 8.98 2.77
N ARG A 657 0.85 9.74 3.55
CA ARG A 657 0.58 11.17 3.37
C ARG A 657 1.61 12.08 4.03
N ALA A 658 2.58 11.54 4.77
CA ALA A 658 3.54 12.35 5.52
C ALA A 658 4.45 13.19 4.61
N LEU A 659 4.72 14.44 4.97
CA LEU A 659 5.58 15.34 4.16
C LEU A 659 6.97 14.77 3.93
N LEU A 660 7.52 14.09 4.94
CA LEU A 660 8.72 13.24 4.86
C LEU A 660 8.74 12.21 6.00
N VAL A 661 9.63 11.22 5.88
CA VAL A 661 9.97 10.25 6.93
C VAL A 661 11.35 10.57 7.52
N VAL A 662 11.44 10.74 8.84
CA VAL A 662 12.66 11.10 9.59
C VAL A 662 13.17 9.88 10.36
N CYS A 663 14.26 9.27 9.90
CA CYS A 663 14.86 8.13 10.58
C CYS A 663 15.87 8.59 11.64
N LEU A 664 15.52 8.48 12.93
CA LEU A 664 16.40 8.78 14.07
C LEU A 664 17.15 7.52 14.50
N ASP A 665 18.16 7.13 13.72
CA ASP A 665 19.01 5.98 14.05
C ASP A 665 19.67 6.13 15.43
N HIS A 666 19.82 5.01 16.13
CA HIS A 666 20.22 4.96 17.55
C HIS A 666 21.65 4.45 17.76
N HIS A 667 22.35 4.11 16.68
CA HIS A 667 23.77 3.78 16.67
C HIS A 667 24.59 5.00 16.29
N ASP A 668 25.85 5.05 16.74
CA ASP A 668 26.80 6.03 16.27
C ASP A 668 26.98 5.94 14.74
N PRO A 669 27.18 7.08 14.04
CA PRO A 669 27.41 7.07 12.60
C PRO A 669 28.67 6.24 12.29
N PRO A 670 28.62 5.29 11.33
CA PRO A 670 29.78 4.46 11.02
C PRO A 670 31.00 5.29 10.64
N SER A 671 32.21 4.79 10.92
CA SER A 671 33.45 5.54 10.64
C SER A 671 33.82 5.52 9.15
N SER A 672 33.72 4.35 8.50
CA SER A 672 34.08 4.16 7.09
C SER A 672 33.04 4.77 6.13
N SER A 673 33.47 5.09 4.91
CA SER A 673 32.56 5.54 3.85
C SER A 673 31.62 4.42 3.36
N THR A 674 32.10 3.17 3.31
CA THR A 674 31.34 2.00 2.89
C THR A 674 30.20 1.71 3.86
N ASP A 675 30.44 1.76 5.17
CA ASP A 675 29.42 1.46 6.17
C ASP A 675 28.37 2.58 6.24
N LYS A 676 28.77 3.85 6.05
CA LYS A 676 27.84 4.98 5.86
C LYS A 676 26.96 4.78 4.64
N ALA A 677 27.54 4.35 3.51
CA ALA A 677 26.78 4.06 2.29
C ALA A 677 25.78 2.92 2.50
N ALA A 678 26.18 1.82 3.16
CA ALA A 678 25.29 0.71 3.49
C ALA A 678 24.14 1.14 4.44
N ALA A 679 24.46 1.96 5.45
CA ALA A 679 23.49 2.50 6.39
C ALA A 679 22.44 3.43 5.74
N LEU A 680 22.85 4.18 4.70
CA LEU A 680 21.96 5.06 3.94
C LEU A 680 21.18 4.34 2.82
N LEU A 681 21.77 3.34 2.16
CA LEU A 681 21.16 2.60 1.04
C LEU A 681 20.10 1.59 1.49
N SER A 682 20.29 0.96 2.65
CA SER A 682 19.36 -0.05 3.18
C SER A 682 19.18 0.07 4.70
N GLY A 683 20.26 0.32 5.45
CA GLY A 683 20.22 0.49 6.89
C GLY A 683 19.67 -0.73 7.65
N PRO A 684 19.36 -0.55 8.94
CA PRO A 684 18.46 -1.45 9.65
C PRO A 684 17.05 -1.25 9.09
N ALA A 685 16.59 -2.18 8.25
CA ALA A 685 15.34 -2.08 7.48
C ALA A 685 14.09 -1.89 8.36
N GLU A 686 14.16 -2.18 9.65
CA GLU A 686 13.14 -1.85 10.63
C GLU A 686 12.89 -0.34 10.82
N ASN A 687 13.91 0.50 10.63
CA ASN A 687 13.91 1.92 10.96
C ASN A 687 14.00 2.78 9.68
N ARG A 688 13.29 2.35 8.63
CA ARG A 688 13.23 2.94 7.29
C ARG A 688 11.78 2.98 6.80
#